data_AF-A0A7S9WVW5-F1
#
_entry.id   AF-A0A7S9WVW5-F1
#
_cell.length_a   1.000
_cell.length_b   1.000
_cell.length_c   1.000
_cell.angle_alpha   90.00
_cell.angle_beta   90.00
_cell.angle_gamma   90.00
#
_symmetry.space_group_name_H-M   'P 1'
#
loop_
_entity.id
_entity.type
_entity.pdbx_description
1 polymer ?
#
loop_
_entity_poly.entity_id
_entity_poly.type
_entity_poly.pdbx_seq_one_letter_code
_entity_poly.pdbx_strand_id
1 'polypeptide(L)'
;MNTLKNLTNKDMVNKIKDYADIADVAYAFFEYIDENEIWSFSDKFHNERILKKPNPRWDYADGINWKSEITKDNETILSKNNKREIGQPTAYALCVEARFMQDLKIFKPSELKKPNPKPQKIDNSIHSFIDVDETTKEQMLFYTIDNLSKRTKNFTSRFKLLKHQKNDNEGFSATLFEDTNDNNKKILAFRGTEITPEDLYADVQLTTNRITNQATSLIYFFMDNVIPILKEGEKINICGHSLGGYLTQVCAFTFAEYIDEIYTFNSPGLLSKLNIEEGLSSQIFIISQALRDPSLDARIRTNINYKKTLYLNMYSANEDHTYLPALLNFNNIYHMKTDNDSLAFNNKLYENAIQDLGVDINGNEVLINIGNVDAILKTNVSMSSHFLTYTATTLYFFSYLLNEKDNDEKTKNVSLKGTFLYLNEFMEQNYKLIFDLDTNLLIEYKNKTSYIDNKATLPPLLYNKNKNWMLLILINNIKHDFKILNHNLEDEQEALIIEDIFELSEEKRYTKIISKDEVEKFKEGGCETIEDQRAMHKCRTYKVVDESSSDITTTKADASKLYTYASNFTRSLSSQDNKAYFMKKSEQTYSLLFDKGTQSGSINLYDVKDRGEIKFGFLSASSSVYVDKDKESLAIFTKDKDIVDIERIYDKIRDKFDIDSLENYKVDLFLNATLLKGANEAKDYKFGFTNFKDEKEHDLYENKDEQKPFYYFSPRDDESSKGSLDITNKNTSIRVLGYDIDMGSLDVKLKRANNDEKKESQMQNKEVLDHQSLPLGAVATNFTAHPVIEDDIITCPHGGRVVLKSKAGKSIKSQDIALILGRDFLGSPIVGCSANSPCTCVAHVPKSALSAKRVNEDYALMQDLVHHCLSDRNCTLSIAKKSNLLNFEGIKYLDGSSNEVAPKEVQITQNPRLRFFMKSAASQRDNMHVAIYSINGTEYKEPNGADEIVLKESDAKDVSDKALLKLLNENFKTTSQRKYEFKEYSFKYGADVFRLNFIKPEYKSKHGVNGYYERLSEYENDVRNLIFLTPNQTKDITIKIAKGLDAKIEKDAEITDVVVLQGL
;
A
#
# COMPACT_ATOMS: atom_id res chain seq x y z
N MET A 1 1.53 -32.91 -29.76
CA MET A 1 1.15 -32.39 -31.09
C MET A 1 -0.35 -32.21 -31.04
N ASN A 2 -0.82 -30.95 -30.99
CA ASN A 2 -2.19 -30.62 -30.63
C ASN A 2 -2.94 -30.06 -31.84
N THR A 3 -4.09 -30.67 -32.13
CA THR A 3 -5.08 -30.31 -33.15
C THR A 3 -4.70 -30.66 -34.59
N LEU A 4 -5.61 -31.32 -35.32
CA LEU A 4 -5.45 -31.69 -36.74
C LEU A 4 -5.33 -30.48 -37.69
N LYS A 5 -5.53 -29.25 -37.18
CA LYS A 5 -5.57 -28.01 -37.96
C LYS A 5 -4.27 -27.20 -37.92
N ASN A 6 -3.18 -27.73 -37.35
CA ASN A 6 -1.88 -27.04 -37.24
C ASN A 6 -1.93 -25.66 -36.55
N LEU A 7 -2.92 -25.43 -35.68
CA LEU A 7 -2.98 -24.19 -34.91
C LEU A 7 -1.88 -24.17 -33.85
N THR A 8 -1.28 -23.01 -33.62
CA THR A 8 -0.40 -22.82 -32.46
C THR A 8 -1.23 -22.84 -31.18
N ASN A 9 -0.60 -23.10 -30.02
CA ASN A 9 -1.32 -23.05 -28.74
C ASN A 9 -1.90 -21.66 -28.48
N LYS A 10 -1.20 -20.59 -28.88
CA LYS A 10 -1.71 -19.22 -28.84
C LYS A 10 -2.97 -19.03 -29.68
N ASP A 11 -2.96 -19.50 -30.93
CA ASP A 11 -4.14 -19.41 -31.80
C ASP A 11 -5.32 -20.18 -31.21
N MET A 12 -5.05 -21.33 -30.60
CA MET A 12 -6.08 -22.13 -29.94
C MET A 12 -6.64 -21.43 -28.70
N VAL A 13 -5.82 -20.81 -27.84
CA VAL A 13 -6.29 -20.00 -26.70
C VAL A 13 -7.15 -18.83 -27.17
N ASN A 14 -6.73 -18.13 -28.23
CA ASN A 14 -7.52 -17.06 -28.85
C ASN A 14 -8.85 -17.57 -29.40
N LYS A 15 -8.85 -18.73 -30.06
CA LYS A 15 -10.08 -19.36 -30.56
C LYS A 15 -11.02 -19.71 -29.40
N ILE A 16 -10.51 -20.34 -28.33
CA ILE A 16 -11.29 -20.66 -27.13
C ILE A 16 -11.91 -19.41 -26.50
N LYS A 17 -11.15 -18.31 -26.41
CA LYS A 17 -11.64 -17.01 -25.96
C LYS A 17 -12.79 -16.49 -26.84
N ASP A 18 -12.66 -16.57 -28.17
CA ASP A 18 -13.72 -16.13 -29.08
C ASP A 18 -14.99 -16.98 -28.93
N TYR A 19 -14.86 -18.30 -28.73
CA TYR A 19 -16.01 -19.18 -28.45
C TYR A 19 -16.65 -18.93 -27.08
N ALA A 20 -15.87 -18.47 -26.10
CA ALA A 20 -16.43 -18.02 -24.83
C ALA A 20 -17.30 -16.77 -25.03
N ASP A 21 -16.85 -15.80 -25.83
CA ASP A 21 -17.66 -14.63 -26.21
C ASP A 21 -18.93 -15.02 -26.98
N ILE A 22 -18.84 -15.96 -27.91
CA ILE A 22 -20.02 -16.45 -28.66
C ILE A 22 -21.03 -17.14 -27.72
N ALA A 23 -20.54 -17.97 -26.80
CA ALA A 23 -21.40 -18.62 -25.79
C ALA A 23 -22.02 -17.60 -24.83
N ASP A 24 -21.29 -16.53 -24.47
CA ASP A 24 -21.77 -15.44 -23.62
C ASP A 24 -22.86 -14.63 -24.33
N VAL A 25 -22.63 -14.28 -25.60
CA VAL A 25 -23.57 -13.54 -26.44
C VAL A 25 -24.82 -14.37 -26.79
N ALA A 26 -24.79 -15.69 -26.69
CA ALA A 26 -25.99 -16.52 -26.86
C ALA A 26 -27.11 -16.17 -25.85
N TYR A 27 -26.77 -15.52 -24.72
CA TYR A 27 -27.72 -15.01 -23.73
C TYR A 27 -28.31 -13.63 -24.06
N ALA A 28 -27.90 -12.98 -25.15
CA ALA A 28 -28.45 -11.70 -25.59
C ALA A 28 -29.86 -11.87 -26.21
N PHE A 29 -30.71 -10.87 -26.02
CA PHE A 29 -32.08 -10.85 -26.55
C PHE A 29 -32.12 -10.23 -27.95
N PHE A 30 -31.93 -11.04 -28.98
CA PHE A 30 -31.81 -10.56 -30.36
C PHE A 30 -33.15 -10.31 -31.08
N GLU A 31 -34.28 -10.70 -30.49
CA GLU A 31 -35.62 -10.40 -31.02
C GLU A 31 -35.84 -8.89 -31.25
N TYR A 32 -35.21 -8.05 -30.44
CA TYR A 32 -35.31 -6.59 -30.53
C TYR A 32 -34.63 -5.96 -31.75
N ILE A 33 -33.85 -6.74 -32.50
CA ILE A 33 -33.30 -6.29 -33.79
C ILE A 33 -34.45 -6.09 -34.79
N ASP A 34 -35.43 -6.99 -34.78
CA ASP A 34 -36.51 -7.04 -35.77
C ASP A 34 -37.87 -6.58 -35.19
N GLU A 35 -38.06 -6.68 -33.87
CA GLU A 35 -39.34 -6.43 -33.20
C GLU A 35 -39.28 -5.16 -32.32
N ASN A 36 -40.21 -4.22 -32.55
CA ASN A 36 -40.53 -3.17 -31.59
C ASN A 36 -41.56 -3.66 -30.57
N GLU A 37 -41.54 -3.11 -29.36
CA GLU A 37 -42.51 -3.46 -28.33
C GLU A 37 -43.89 -2.86 -28.60
N ILE A 38 -44.92 -3.70 -28.47
CA ILE A 38 -46.32 -3.27 -28.58
C ILE A 38 -46.96 -3.35 -27.19
N TRP A 39 -47.24 -2.20 -26.59
CA TRP A 39 -48.00 -2.14 -25.34
C TRP A 39 -49.48 -2.45 -25.56
N SER A 40 -50.04 -3.31 -24.71
CA SER A 40 -51.49 -3.52 -24.68
C SER A 40 -52.21 -2.25 -24.23
N PHE A 41 -53.53 -2.18 -24.43
CA PHE A 41 -54.34 -1.09 -23.90
C PHE A 41 -54.20 -0.96 -22.37
N SER A 42 -54.08 -2.09 -21.66
CA SER A 42 -53.88 -2.12 -20.22
C SER A 42 -52.51 -1.56 -19.83
N ASP A 43 -51.45 -1.94 -20.54
CA ASP A 43 -50.08 -1.44 -20.26
C ASP A 43 -49.97 0.05 -20.54
N LYS A 44 -50.57 0.49 -21.64
CA LYS A 44 -50.65 1.91 -21.99
C LYS A 44 -51.41 2.70 -20.94
N PHE A 45 -52.58 2.20 -20.50
CA PHE A 45 -53.36 2.83 -19.43
C PHE A 45 -52.60 2.85 -18.09
N HIS A 46 -51.94 1.75 -17.71
CA HIS A 46 -51.18 1.64 -16.47
C HIS A 46 -49.98 2.60 -16.46
N ASN A 47 -49.19 2.63 -17.54
CA ASN A 47 -48.04 3.52 -17.67
C ASN A 47 -48.44 5.00 -17.72
N GLU A 48 -49.45 5.35 -18.53
CA GLU A 48 -49.83 6.75 -18.76
C GLU A 48 -50.70 7.34 -17.63
N ARG A 49 -51.58 6.54 -17.01
CA ARG A 49 -52.57 7.02 -16.02
C ARG A 49 -52.25 6.65 -14.57
N ILE A 50 -51.62 5.49 -14.32
CA ILE A 50 -51.38 4.99 -12.96
C ILE A 50 -49.96 5.37 -12.48
N LEU A 51 -48.92 4.96 -13.20
CA LEU A 51 -47.52 5.17 -12.79
C LEU A 51 -47.08 6.65 -12.85
N LYS A 52 -47.68 7.46 -13.74
CA LYS A 52 -47.33 8.87 -14.00
C LYS A 52 -45.85 9.10 -14.39
N LYS A 53 -45.06 8.04 -14.55
CA LYS A 53 -43.72 7.97 -15.14
C LYS A 53 -43.75 6.76 -16.11
N PRO A 54 -43.62 6.98 -17.43
CA PRO A 54 -43.64 5.89 -18.39
C PRO A 54 -42.43 4.97 -18.15
N ASN A 55 -42.65 3.66 -18.21
CA ASN A 55 -41.55 2.71 -18.32
C ASN A 55 -40.85 2.88 -19.68
N PRO A 56 -39.52 2.67 -19.77
CA PRO A 56 -38.82 2.67 -21.04
C PRO A 56 -39.41 1.61 -21.98
N ARG A 57 -39.62 1.96 -23.25
CA ARG A 57 -40.12 1.07 -24.29
C ARG A 57 -39.11 0.98 -25.44
N TRP A 58 -38.97 -0.20 -26.03
CA TRP A 58 -38.15 -0.36 -27.23
C TRP A 58 -38.93 -0.05 -28.52
N ASP A 59 -38.53 1.02 -29.20
CA ASP A 59 -39.06 1.43 -30.52
C ASP A 59 -37.96 1.58 -31.59
N TYR A 60 -36.76 1.08 -31.30
CA TYR A 60 -35.56 1.35 -32.08
C TYR A 60 -35.07 0.14 -32.87
N ALA A 61 -35.92 -0.86 -33.14
CA ALA A 61 -35.56 -1.98 -34.01
C ALA A 61 -35.05 -1.46 -35.37
N ASP A 62 -34.03 -2.09 -35.92
CA ASP A 62 -33.38 -1.60 -37.15
C ASP A 62 -33.11 -2.68 -38.18
N GLY A 63 -33.33 -3.96 -37.87
CA GLY A 63 -33.11 -5.08 -38.79
C GLY A 63 -31.65 -5.27 -39.19
N ILE A 64 -30.70 -4.62 -38.51
CA ILE A 64 -29.27 -4.67 -38.84
C ILE A 64 -28.62 -5.74 -37.97
N ASN A 65 -28.10 -6.79 -38.62
CA ASN A 65 -27.54 -7.98 -37.97
C ASN A 65 -26.00 -8.08 -38.09
N TRP A 66 -25.34 -6.98 -38.49
CA TRP A 66 -23.89 -6.92 -38.68
C TRP A 66 -23.35 -5.49 -38.53
N LYS A 67 -22.17 -5.39 -37.90
CA LYS A 67 -21.47 -4.15 -37.49
C LYS A 67 -22.13 -3.41 -36.34
N SER A 68 -21.33 -2.60 -35.65
CA SER A 68 -21.75 -1.84 -34.48
C SER A 68 -22.45 -0.54 -34.80
N GLU A 69 -22.26 -0.02 -36.01
CA GLU A 69 -22.75 1.30 -36.42
C GLU A 69 -23.68 1.20 -37.63
N ILE A 70 -24.71 2.05 -37.62
CA ILE A 70 -25.58 2.29 -38.77
C ILE A 70 -24.82 3.16 -39.77
N THR A 71 -24.62 2.59 -40.96
CA THR A 71 -23.94 3.22 -42.09
C THR A 71 -24.88 3.22 -43.30
N LYS A 72 -24.53 3.95 -44.36
CA LYS A 72 -25.30 3.92 -45.61
C LYS A 72 -25.36 2.53 -46.24
N ASP A 73 -24.38 1.67 -45.97
CA ASP A 73 -24.23 0.37 -46.61
C ASP A 73 -25.05 -0.74 -45.93
N ASN A 74 -25.42 -0.58 -44.65
CA ASN A 74 -26.20 -1.56 -43.89
C ASN A 74 -27.57 -1.04 -43.43
N GLU A 75 -27.94 0.21 -43.72
CA GLU A 75 -29.26 0.77 -43.40
C GLU A 75 -30.40 -0.05 -44.03
N THR A 76 -31.46 -0.32 -43.26
CA THR A 76 -32.62 -1.11 -43.72
C THR A 76 -33.88 -0.26 -43.87
N ILE A 77 -34.94 -0.87 -44.40
CA ILE A 77 -36.28 -0.24 -44.38
C ILE A 77 -36.77 -0.05 -42.95
N LEU A 78 -36.49 -1.00 -42.06
CA LEU A 78 -36.93 -0.94 -40.66
C LEU A 78 -36.22 0.20 -39.92
N SER A 79 -34.91 0.34 -40.09
CA SER A 79 -34.13 1.43 -39.47
C SER A 79 -34.66 2.81 -39.91
N LYS A 80 -34.99 2.97 -41.20
CA LYS A 80 -35.60 4.21 -41.74
C LYS A 80 -36.98 4.47 -41.16
N ASN A 81 -37.84 3.46 -41.10
CA ASN A 81 -39.19 3.58 -40.56
C ASN A 81 -39.19 3.96 -39.07
N ASN A 82 -38.22 3.42 -38.32
CA ASN A 82 -38.01 3.71 -36.91
C ASN A 82 -37.12 4.93 -36.67
N LYS A 83 -36.83 5.72 -37.72
CA LYS A 83 -36.09 7.00 -37.65
C LYS A 83 -34.72 6.88 -36.98
N ARG A 84 -34.04 5.76 -37.20
CA ARG A 84 -32.65 5.56 -36.80
C ARG A 84 -31.73 6.36 -37.71
N GLU A 85 -30.70 6.97 -37.15
CA GLU A 85 -29.77 7.83 -37.88
C GLU A 85 -28.42 7.15 -38.14
N ILE A 86 -27.75 7.53 -39.23
CA ILE A 86 -26.36 7.11 -39.51
C ILE A 86 -25.45 7.60 -38.38
N GLY A 87 -24.52 6.75 -37.93
CA GLY A 87 -23.67 7.03 -36.78
C GLY A 87 -24.23 6.56 -35.45
N GLN A 88 -25.49 6.09 -35.40
CA GLN A 88 -26.04 5.46 -34.20
C GLN A 88 -25.58 4.00 -34.06
N PRO A 89 -25.52 3.46 -32.82
CA PRO A 89 -25.25 2.04 -32.59
C PRO A 89 -26.37 1.15 -33.12
N THR A 90 -26.06 0.05 -33.80
CA THR A 90 -27.07 -0.91 -34.26
C THR A 90 -27.80 -1.56 -33.08
N ALA A 91 -29.05 -1.99 -33.27
CA ALA A 91 -29.80 -2.77 -32.28
C ALA A 91 -29.04 -4.05 -31.93
N TYR A 92 -28.41 -4.68 -32.93
CA TYR A 92 -27.53 -5.83 -32.71
C TYR A 92 -26.39 -5.52 -31.71
N ALA A 93 -25.68 -4.40 -31.88
CA ALA A 93 -24.64 -4.02 -30.94
C ALA A 93 -25.15 -3.63 -29.57
N LEU A 94 -26.34 -3.02 -29.46
CA LEU A 94 -26.96 -2.74 -28.16
C LEU A 94 -27.35 -4.03 -27.43
N CYS A 95 -27.85 -5.06 -28.13
CA CYS A 95 -28.11 -6.36 -27.53
C CYS A 95 -26.82 -7.02 -27.01
N VAL A 96 -25.73 -6.98 -27.79
CA VAL A 96 -24.42 -7.50 -27.37
C VAL A 96 -23.84 -6.70 -26.20
N GLU A 97 -23.92 -5.37 -26.24
CA GLU A 97 -23.43 -4.49 -25.17
C GLU A 97 -24.19 -4.71 -23.87
N ALA A 98 -25.52 -4.86 -23.93
CA ALA A 98 -26.32 -5.16 -22.75
C ALA A 98 -25.86 -6.44 -22.05
N ARG A 99 -25.39 -7.42 -22.83
CA ARG A 99 -24.86 -8.68 -22.32
C ARG A 99 -23.44 -8.52 -21.78
N PHE A 100 -22.51 -8.00 -22.58
CA PHE A 100 -21.10 -7.87 -22.19
C PHE A 100 -20.87 -6.91 -21.03
N MET A 101 -21.68 -5.86 -20.93
CA MET A 101 -21.59 -4.86 -19.86
C MET A 101 -22.66 -5.05 -18.78
N GLN A 102 -23.20 -6.26 -18.63
CA GLN A 102 -24.12 -6.57 -17.53
C GLN A 102 -23.51 -6.17 -16.18
N ASP A 103 -24.35 -5.69 -15.26
CA ASP A 103 -23.98 -5.15 -13.95
C ASP A 103 -23.19 -3.83 -13.94
N LEU A 104 -22.76 -3.32 -15.11
CA LEU A 104 -22.14 -2.00 -15.21
C LEU A 104 -23.15 -0.94 -14.77
N LYS A 105 -22.74 -0.07 -13.84
CA LYS A 105 -23.52 1.06 -13.36
C LYS A 105 -23.37 2.24 -14.29
N ILE A 106 -24.48 2.68 -14.87
CA ILE A 106 -24.57 3.83 -15.76
C ILE A 106 -25.54 4.87 -15.18
N PHE A 107 -25.33 6.14 -15.54
CA PHE A 107 -26.23 7.22 -15.17
C PHE A 107 -27.14 7.57 -16.35
N LYS A 108 -28.45 7.59 -16.12
CA LYS A 108 -29.40 8.06 -17.11
C LYS A 108 -29.34 9.60 -17.21
N PRO A 109 -29.44 10.19 -18.42
CA PRO A 109 -29.41 11.65 -18.60
C PRO A 109 -30.39 12.43 -17.71
N SER A 110 -31.61 11.93 -17.53
CA SER A 110 -32.64 12.54 -16.67
C SER A 110 -32.28 12.51 -15.20
N GLU A 111 -31.56 11.47 -14.75
CA GLU A 111 -31.11 11.29 -13.38
C GLU A 111 -29.94 12.23 -13.03
N LEU A 112 -29.06 12.52 -14.00
CA LEU A 112 -27.97 13.50 -13.86
C LEU A 112 -28.47 14.93 -13.60
N LYS A 113 -29.74 15.23 -13.92
CA LYS A 113 -30.37 16.54 -13.61
C LYS A 113 -30.75 16.67 -12.13
N LYS A 114 -30.71 15.59 -11.34
CA LYS A 114 -31.13 15.57 -9.93
C LYS A 114 -29.96 15.92 -9.01
N PRO A 115 -30.22 16.50 -7.82
CA PRO A 115 -29.17 16.89 -6.88
C PRO A 115 -28.34 15.70 -6.34
N ASN A 116 -28.92 14.49 -6.31
CA ASN A 116 -28.24 13.25 -5.90
C ASN A 116 -28.50 12.15 -6.95
N PRO A 117 -27.73 12.13 -8.06
CA PRO A 117 -27.96 11.18 -9.14
C PRO A 117 -27.69 9.75 -8.66
N LYS A 118 -28.59 8.82 -8.98
CA LYS A 118 -28.42 7.41 -8.65
C LYS A 118 -28.07 6.60 -9.90
N PRO A 119 -26.97 5.83 -9.90
CA PRO A 119 -26.68 4.96 -11.02
C PRO A 119 -27.67 3.79 -11.09
N GLN A 120 -27.91 3.30 -12.30
CA GLN A 120 -28.65 2.08 -12.59
C GLN A 120 -27.70 1.04 -13.20
N LYS A 121 -27.87 -0.23 -12.85
CA LYS A 121 -27.13 -1.33 -13.48
C LYS A 121 -27.70 -1.66 -14.87
N ILE A 122 -26.85 -2.01 -15.81
CA ILE A 122 -27.24 -2.68 -17.04
C ILE A 122 -27.69 -4.10 -16.69
N ASP A 123 -28.91 -4.46 -17.09
CA ASP A 123 -29.57 -5.71 -16.69
C ASP A 123 -29.86 -6.62 -17.89
N ASN A 124 -28.82 -6.94 -18.68
CA ASN A 124 -28.91 -7.74 -19.92
C ASN A 124 -30.09 -7.35 -20.83
N SER A 125 -30.45 -6.07 -20.85
CA SER A 125 -31.63 -5.55 -21.54
C SER A 125 -31.31 -4.22 -22.19
N ILE A 126 -31.68 -4.08 -23.46
CA ILE A 126 -31.52 -2.85 -24.24
C ILE A 126 -32.27 -1.66 -23.63
N HIS A 127 -33.29 -1.91 -22.81
CA HIS A 127 -34.02 -0.88 -22.04
C HIS A 127 -33.12 -0.12 -21.06
N SER A 128 -31.97 -0.70 -20.69
CA SER A 128 -30.94 -0.02 -19.90
C SER A 128 -30.43 1.24 -20.60
N PHE A 129 -30.47 1.28 -21.93
CA PHE A 129 -30.00 2.36 -22.79
C PHE A 129 -31.10 3.36 -23.19
N ILE A 130 -32.31 3.16 -22.68
CA ILE A 130 -33.44 4.06 -22.88
C ILE A 130 -33.67 4.90 -21.63
N ASP A 131 -33.69 6.21 -21.82
CA ASP A 131 -34.09 7.17 -20.80
C ASP A 131 -35.45 7.76 -21.11
N VAL A 132 -36.20 8.13 -20.07
CA VAL A 132 -37.52 8.77 -20.19
C VAL A 132 -37.49 10.05 -19.37
N ASP A 133 -37.58 11.20 -20.04
CA ASP A 133 -37.55 12.48 -19.35
C ASP A 133 -38.78 12.62 -18.44
N GLU A 134 -38.54 12.88 -17.15
CA GLU A 134 -39.61 12.93 -16.15
C GLU A 134 -40.59 14.09 -16.40
N THR A 135 -40.19 15.12 -17.14
CA THR A 135 -40.98 16.33 -17.43
C THR A 135 -41.73 16.18 -18.74
N THR A 136 -41.02 15.92 -19.84
CA THR A 136 -41.64 15.87 -21.18
C THR A 136 -42.31 14.52 -21.45
N LYS A 137 -41.95 13.47 -20.69
CA LYS A 137 -42.33 12.07 -20.93
C LYS A 137 -41.83 11.50 -22.25
N GLU A 138 -40.94 12.22 -22.92
CA GLU A 138 -40.29 11.73 -24.13
C GLU A 138 -39.21 10.72 -23.76
N GLN A 139 -39.15 9.64 -24.52
CA GLN A 139 -38.09 8.64 -24.38
C GLN A 139 -36.98 8.90 -25.41
N MET A 140 -35.75 8.55 -25.05
CA MET A 140 -34.60 8.65 -25.93
C MET A 140 -33.65 7.47 -25.73
N LEU A 141 -33.10 6.97 -26.83
CA LEU A 141 -31.90 6.14 -26.82
C LEU A 141 -30.71 7.08 -26.56
N PHE A 142 -30.12 7.00 -25.37
CA PHE A 142 -29.03 7.91 -24.97
C PHE A 142 -27.63 7.32 -25.18
N TYR A 143 -27.54 6.00 -25.41
CA TYR A 143 -26.27 5.31 -25.61
C TYR A 143 -25.79 5.47 -27.06
N THR A 144 -24.52 5.80 -27.23
CA THR A 144 -23.90 6.13 -28.53
C THR A 144 -22.77 5.16 -28.89
N ILE A 145 -22.23 5.26 -30.11
CA ILE A 145 -21.07 4.47 -30.56
C ILE A 145 -19.87 4.66 -29.63
N ASP A 146 -19.66 5.86 -29.12
CA ASP A 146 -18.54 6.17 -28.22
C ASP A 146 -18.72 5.51 -26.84
N ASN A 147 -19.96 5.18 -26.46
CA ASN A 147 -20.22 4.46 -25.22
C ASN A 147 -20.00 2.95 -25.35
N LEU A 148 -20.10 2.37 -26.55
CA LEU A 148 -19.91 0.93 -26.77
C LEU A 148 -18.49 0.48 -26.39
N SER A 149 -18.42 -0.61 -25.63
CA SER A 149 -17.16 -1.30 -25.30
C SER A 149 -16.38 -1.75 -26.55
N LYS A 150 -15.05 -1.82 -26.41
CA LYS A 150 -14.16 -2.38 -27.44
C LYS A 150 -14.49 -3.85 -27.69
N ARG A 151 -14.85 -4.61 -26.64
CA ARG A 151 -15.35 -6.00 -26.75
C ARG A 151 -16.55 -6.10 -27.70
N THR A 152 -17.58 -5.28 -27.53
CA THR A 152 -18.77 -5.26 -28.42
C THR A 152 -18.42 -4.86 -29.85
N LYS A 153 -17.59 -3.83 -30.01
CA LYS A 153 -17.16 -3.37 -31.34
C LYS A 153 -16.44 -4.46 -32.11
N ASN A 154 -15.47 -5.12 -31.47
CA ASN A 154 -14.72 -6.22 -32.07
C ASN A 154 -15.64 -7.41 -32.40
N PHE A 155 -16.51 -7.81 -31.47
CA PHE A 155 -17.43 -8.93 -31.68
C PHE A 155 -18.37 -8.71 -32.88
N THR A 156 -19.11 -7.60 -32.87
CA THR A 156 -20.13 -7.29 -33.90
C THR A 156 -19.54 -6.96 -35.27
N SER A 157 -18.26 -6.60 -35.33
CA SER A 157 -17.54 -6.44 -36.60
C SER A 157 -17.22 -7.78 -37.27
N ARG A 158 -16.99 -8.84 -36.48
CA ARG A 158 -16.58 -10.16 -36.96
C ARG A 158 -17.74 -11.14 -37.09
N PHE A 159 -18.57 -11.25 -36.07
CA PHE A 159 -19.66 -12.22 -36.03
C PHE A 159 -20.94 -11.57 -36.56
N LYS A 160 -21.46 -12.12 -37.66
CA LYS A 160 -22.73 -11.72 -38.23
C LYS A 160 -23.83 -12.63 -37.70
N LEU A 161 -24.93 -12.05 -37.23
CA LEU A 161 -26.08 -12.81 -36.79
C LEU A 161 -26.89 -13.30 -38.01
N LEU A 162 -27.08 -14.62 -38.13
CA LEU A 162 -27.87 -15.23 -39.21
C LEU A 162 -29.29 -15.57 -38.75
N LYS A 163 -29.42 -16.14 -37.55
CA LYS A 163 -30.70 -16.55 -36.98
C LYS A 163 -30.64 -16.57 -35.46
N HIS A 164 -31.70 -16.12 -34.81
CA HIS A 164 -31.90 -16.29 -33.37
C HIS A 164 -33.24 -16.99 -33.11
N GLN A 165 -33.22 -17.93 -32.17
CA GLN A 165 -34.41 -18.54 -31.56
C GLN A 165 -34.49 -18.01 -30.13
N LYS A 166 -35.47 -17.16 -29.85
CA LYS A 166 -35.80 -16.77 -28.47
C LYS A 166 -36.32 -17.97 -27.68
N ASN A 167 -36.25 -17.89 -26.36
CA ASN A 167 -36.71 -18.97 -25.47
C ASN A 167 -38.12 -19.44 -25.86
N ASP A 168 -38.24 -20.72 -26.20
CA ASP A 168 -39.52 -21.36 -26.46
C ASP A 168 -40.18 -21.85 -25.16
N ASN A 169 -41.34 -22.50 -25.28
CA ASN A 169 -42.09 -23.01 -24.12
C ASN A 169 -41.35 -24.11 -23.34
N GLU A 170 -40.34 -24.74 -23.94
CA GLU A 170 -39.48 -25.74 -23.28
C GLU A 170 -38.20 -25.10 -22.70
N GLY A 171 -38.01 -23.79 -22.89
CA GLY A 171 -36.84 -23.03 -22.47
C GLY A 171 -35.66 -23.11 -23.44
N PHE A 172 -35.85 -23.60 -24.68
CA PHE A 172 -34.79 -23.70 -25.67
C PHE A 172 -34.53 -22.35 -26.36
N SER A 173 -33.27 -21.94 -26.41
CA SER A 173 -32.79 -20.82 -27.22
C SER A 173 -31.44 -21.14 -27.86
N ALA A 174 -31.28 -20.68 -29.10
CA ALA A 174 -30.07 -20.87 -29.86
C ALA A 174 -29.84 -19.71 -30.82
N THR A 175 -28.57 -19.43 -31.11
CA THR A 175 -28.15 -18.35 -32.00
C THR A 175 -27.15 -18.86 -33.02
N LEU A 176 -27.40 -18.58 -34.29
CA LEU A 176 -26.58 -18.97 -35.42
C LEU A 176 -25.83 -17.75 -35.95
N PHE A 177 -24.50 -17.84 -35.91
CA PHE A 177 -23.58 -16.80 -36.38
C PHE A 177 -22.81 -17.24 -37.62
N GLU A 178 -22.30 -16.27 -38.35
CA GLU A 178 -21.25 -16.42 -39.37
C GLU A 178 -20.00 -15.66 -38.93
N ASP A 179 -18.87 -16.35 -38.86
CA ASP A 179 -17.57 -15.72 -38.62
C ASP A 179 -16.98 -15.21 -39.93
N THR A 180 -17.04 -13.90 -40.14
CA THR A 180 -16.56 -13.25 -41.36
C THR A 180 -15.03 -13.29 -41.52
N ASN A 181 -14.29 -13.64 -40.45
CA ASN A 181 -12.83 -13.73 -40.47
C ASN A 181 -12.30 -15.18 -40.56
N ASP A 182 -13.14 -16.19 -40.35
CA ASP A 182 -12.79 -17.62 -40.50
C ASP A 182 -13.55 -18.24 -41.67
N ASN A 183 -13.26 -17.80 -42.90
CA ASN A 183 -13.84 -18.34 -44.13
C ASN A 183 -15.40 -18.42 -44.14
N ASN A 184 -16.07 -17.49 -43.47
CA ASN A 184 -17.54 -17.49 -43.29
C ASN A 184 -18.04 -18.78 -42.60
N LYS A 185 -17.28 -19.31 -41.65
CA LYS A 185 -17.65 -20.48 -40.86
C LYS A 185 -18.93 -20.20 -40.09
N LYS A 186 -19.90 -21.11 -40.17
CA LYS A 186 -21.14 -21.02 -39.39
C LYS A 186 -20.93 -21.61 -38.00
N ILE A 187 -21.48 -20.92 -37.00
CA ILE A 187 -21.33 -21.24 -35.58
C ILE A 187 -22.70 -21.25 -34.93
N LEU A 188 -23.10 -22.38 -34.36
CA LEU A 188 -24.35 -22.50 -33.62
C LEU A 188 -24.07 -22.50 -32.11
N ALA A 189 -24.60 -21.49 -31.43
CA ALA A 189 -24.44 -21.29 -30.00
C ALA A 189 -25.75 -21.60 -29.26
N PHE A 190 -25.67 -22.39 -28.19
CA PHE A 190 -26.81 -22.74 -27.35
C PHE A 190 -26.76 -21.98 -26.03
N ARG A 191 -27.88 -21.34 -25.69
CA ARG A 191 -28.07 -20.66 -24.41
C ARG A 191 -28.40 -21.68 -23.31
N GLY A 192 -27.84 -21.53 -22.12
CA GLY A 192 -28.29 -22.24 -20.92
C GLY A 192 -29.31 -21.42 -20.10
N THR A 193 -29.74 -21.94 -18.97
CA THR A 193 -30.59 -21.21 -18.02
C THR A 193 -29.82 -20.02 -17.41
N GLU A 194 -30.51 -18.89 -17.16
CA GLU A 194 -29.93 -17.78 -16.39
C GLU A 194 -29.81 -18.20 -14.91
N ILE A 195 -28.68 -17.89 -14.27
CA ILE A 195 -28.29 -18.50 -13.00
C ILE A 195 -28.93 -17.73 -11.82
N THR A 196 -29.96 -18.30 -11.19
CA THR A 196 -30.25 -18.09 -9.76
C THR A 196 -29.80 -19.31 -8.94
N PRO A 197 -29.47 -19.16 -7.63
CA PRO A 197 -29.11 -20.30 -6.78
C PRO A 197 -30.19 -21.41 -6.74
N GLU A 198 -31.47 -21.02 -6.83
CA GLU A 198 -32.59 -21.97 -6.89
C GLU A 198 -32.67 -22.71 -8.24
N ASP A 199 -32.40 -22.02 -9.36
CA ASP A 199 -32.40 -22.61 -10.72
C ASP A 199 -31.27 -23.62 -10.92
N LEU A 200 -30.12 -23.40 -10.26
CA LEU A 200 -28.99 -24.32 -10.25
C LEU A 200 -29.41 -25.74 -9.83
N TYR A 201 -30.15 -25.87 -8.73
CA TYR A 201 -30.60 -27.16 -8.20
C TYR A 201 -31.67 -27.83 -9.08
N ALA A 202 -32.52 -27.03 -9.74
CA ALA A 202 -33.51 -27.52 -10.70
C ALA A 202 -32.86 -28.03 -11.99
N ASP A 203 -31.83 -27.34 -12.50
CA ASP A 203 -31.08 -27.73 -13.70
C ASP A 203 -30.25 -29.00 -13.47
N VAL A 204 -29.69 -29.15 -12.27
CA VAL A 204 -29.09 -30.42 -11.83
C VAL A 204 -30.12 -31.56 -11.83
N GLN A 205 -31.35 -31.32 -11.38
CA GLN A 205 -32.43 -32.32 -11.43
C GLN A 205 -32.92 -32.66 -12.84
N LEU A 206 -32.88 -31.69 -13.77
CA LEU A 206 -33.24 -31.88 -15.18
C LEU A 206 -32.19 -32.73 -15.92
N THR A 207 -30.91 -32.49 -15.68
CA THR A 207 -29.79 -33.23 -16.32
C THR A 207 -29.58 -34.64 -15.75
N THR A 208 -30.00 -34.88 -14.50
CA THR A 208 -29.81 -36.16 -13.81
C THR A 208 -30.85 -37.23 -14.11
N ASN A 209 -32.01 -36.89 -14.69
CA ASN A 209 -33.14 -37.83 -14.79
C ASN A 209 -33.60 -38.22 -16.20
N ARG A 210 -33.53 -37.36 -17.25
CA ARG A 210 -33.88 -37.66 -18.67
C ARG A 210 -33.25 -36.65 -19.65
N ILE A 211 -33.17 -36.99 -20.96
CA ILE A 211 -32.89 -35.99 -22.02
C ILE A 211 -33.95 -34.88 -21.93
N THR A 212 -33.53 -33.63 -21.87
CA THR A 212 -34.42 -32.48 -21.71
C THR A 212 -35.39 -32.32 -22.89
N ASN A 213 -36.58 -31.78 -22.65
CA ASN A 213 -37.54 -31.51 -23.74
C ASN A 213 -36.95 -30.56 -24.79
N GLN A 214 -36.03 -29.68 -24.39
CA GLN A 214 -35.27 -28.77 -25.25
C GLN A 214 -34.50 -29.50 -26.36
N ALA A 215 -34.11 -30.77 -26.19
CA ALA A 215 -33.50 -31.55 -27.27
C ALA A 215 -34.45 -31.73 -28.47
N THR A 216 -35.77 -31.75 -28.23
CA THR A 216 -36.77 -31.80 -29.31
C THR A 216 -36.77 -30.51 -30.13
N SER A 217 -36.79 -29.37 -29.43
CA SER A 217 -36.73 -28.04 -30.04
C SER A 217 -35.42 -27.82 -30.79
N LEU A 218 -34.30 -28.30 -30.23
CA LEU A 218 -32.99 -28.31 -30.88
C LEU A 218 -33.05 -29.02 -32.23
N ILE A 219 -33.61 -30.24 -32.28
CA ILE A 219 -33.71 -31.01 -33.53
C ILE A 219 -34.53 -30.26 -34.57
N TYR A 220 -35.69 -29.72 -34.20
CA TYR A 220 -36.50 -28.93 -35.13
C TYR A 220 -35.76 -27.68 -35.60
N PHE A 221 -35.15 -26.93 -34.69
CA PHE A 221 -34.39 -25.74 -35.04
C PHE A 221 -33.26 -26.06 -36.02
N PHE A 222 -32.50 -27.13 -35.77
CA PHE A 222 -31.40 -27.56 -36.63
C PHE A 222 -31.91 -27.94 -38.04
N MET A 223 -32.99 -28.72 -38.11
CA MET A 223 -33.60 -29.11 -39.37
C MET A 223 -34.12 -27.91 -40.18
N ASP A 224 -34.76 -26.95 -39.52
CA ASP A 224 -35.49 -25.88 -40.19
C ASP A 224 -34.63 -24.64 -40.49
N ASN A 225 -33.55 -24.43 -39.73
CA ASN A 225 -32.76 -23.19 -39.80
C ASN A 225 -31.27 -23.42 -40.07
N VAL A 226 -30.73 -24.60 -39.75
CA VAL A 226 -29.29 -24.87 -39.91
C VAL A 226 -29.04 -25.65 -41.20
N ILE A 227 -29.62 -26.84 -41.34
CA ILE A 227 -29.45 -27.67 -42.56
C ILE A 227 -29.73 -26.88 -43.85
N PRO A 228 -30.80 -26.06 -43.95
CA PRO A 228 -31.12 -25.38 -45.21
C PRO A 228 -30.11 -24.31 -45.64
N ILE A 229 -29.27 -23.81 -44.72
CA ILE A 229 -28.27 -22.78 -45.02
C ILE A 229 -26.88 -23.37 -45.30
N LEU A 230 -26.67 -24.66 -45.03
CA LEU A 230 -25.41 -25.34 -45.28
C LEU A 230 -25.31 -25.79 -46.73
N LYS A 231 -24.14 -25.60 -47.33
CA LYS A 231 -23.81 -26.19 -48.61
C LYS A 231 -23.55 -27.69 -48.44
N GLU A 232 -23.63 -28.44 -49.54
CA GLU A 232 -23.33 -29.87 -49.52
C GLU A 232 -21.92 -30.14 -48.97
N GLY A 233 -21.83 -30.97 -47.92
CA GLY A 233 -20.58 -31.29 -47.22
C GLY A 233 -20.06 -30.19 -46.29
N GLU A 234 -20.73 -29.04 -46.17
CA GLU A 234 -20.36 -27.98 -45.24
C GLU A 234 -20.66 -28.39 -43.80
N LYS A 235 -19.68 -28.19 -42.92
CA LYS A 235 -19.78 -28.48 -41.48
C LYS A 235 -19.72 -27.21 -40.66
N ILE A 236 -20.38 -27.20 -39.52
CA ILE A 236 -20.47 -26.07 -38.59
C ILE A 236 -19.70 -26.33 -37.30
N ASN A 237 -19.36 -25.25 -36.61
CA ASN A 237 -18.87 -25.30 -35.23
C ASN A 237 -20.04 -25.08 -34.27
N ILE A 238 -19.99 -25.70 -33.10
CA ILE A 238 -21.03 -25.57 -32.09
C ILE A 238 -20.45 -25.24 -30.73
N CYS A 239 -21.16 -24.42 -29.95
CA CYS A 239 -20.74 -24.09 -28.60
C CYS A 239 -21.88 -23.80 -27.63
N GLY A 240 -21.57 -23.87 -26.33
CA GLY A 240 -22.53 -23.52 -25.30
C GLY A 240 -21.92 -23.55 -23.90
N HIS A 241 -22.58 -22.85 -22.99
CA HIS A 241 -22.22 -22.78 -21.56
C HIS A 241 -23.33 -23.40 -20.71
N SER A 242 -22.98 -23.99 -19.55
CA SER A 242 -23.95 -24.58 -18.63
C SER A 242 -24.85 -25.61 -19.35
N LEU A 243 -26.18 -25.56 -19.19
CA LEU A 243 -27.14 -26.38 -19.93
C LEU A 243 -27.01 -26.23 -21.46
N GLY A 244 -26.59 -25.06 -21.96
CA GLY A 244 -26.28 -24.87 -23.38
C GLY A 244 -25.08 -25.73 -23.84
N GLY A 245 -24.09 -25.94 -22.97
CA GLY A 245 -23.00 -26.88 -23.21
C GLY A 245 -23.48 -28.34 -23.28
N TYR A 246 -24.43 -28.72 -22.43
CA TYR A 246 -25.07 -30.04 -22.50
C TYR A 246 -25.83 -30.23 -23.83
N LEU A 247 -26.61 -29.21 -24.25
CA LEU A 247 -27.28 -29.20 -25.55
C LEU A 247 -26.30 -29.24 -26.73
N THR A 248 -25.12 -28.66 -26.57
CA THR A 248 -24.03 -28.74 -27.55
C THR A 248 -23.59 -30.20 -27.74
N GLN A 249 -23.42 -30.96 -26.65
CA GLN A 249 -23.09 -32.39 -26.71
C GLN A 249 -24.25 -33.22 -27.31
N VAL A 250 -25.50 -32.90 -26.95
CA VAL A 250 -26.71 -33.49 -27.57
C VAL A 250 -26.72 -33.26 -29.09
N CYS A 251 -26.44 -32.03 -29.53
CA CYS A 251 -26.37 -31.68 -30.95
C CYS A 251 -25.29 -32.50 -31.67
N ALA A 252 -24.10 -32.60 -31.07
CA ALA A 252 -22.98 -33.38 -31.61
C ALA A 252 -23.35 -34.84 -31.86
N PHE A 253 -24.01 -35.48 -30.89
CA PHE A 253 -24.42 -36.88 -31.01
C PHE A 253 -25.64 -37.07 -31.91
N THR A 254 -26.43 -36.04 -32.15
CA THR A 254 -27.60 -36.13 -33.05
C THR A 254 -27.23 -35.88 -34.51
N PHE A 255 -26.33 -34.92 -34.76
CA PHE A 255 -26.04 -34.35 -36.08
C PHE A 255 -24.55 -34.47 -36.46
N ALA A 256 -23.87 -35.52 -36.00
CA ALA A 256 -22.42 -35.73 -36.16
C ALA A 256 -21.85 -35.48 -37.58
N GLU A 257 -22.64 -35.73 -38.62
CA GLU A 257 -22.26 -35.49 -40.02
C GLU A 257 -22.06 -34.00 -40.37
N TYR A 258 -22.74 -33.09 -39.67
CA TYR A 258 -22.70 -31.65 -39.89
C TYR A 258 -21.73 -30.92 -38.95
N ILE A 259 -21.14 -31.60 -37.97
CA ILE A 259 -20.32 -30.94 -36.94
C ILE A 259 -18.82 -31.05 -37.27
N ASP A 260 -18.10 -29.95 -37.09
CA ASP A 260 -16.64 -29.85 -37.28
C ASP A 260 -15.90 -29.70 -35.93
N GLU A 261 -16.24 -28.67 -35.15
CA GLU A 261 -15.63 -28.39 -33.83
C GLU A 261 -16.67 -28.14 -32.74
N ILE A 262 -16.34 -28.51 -31.51
CA ILE A 262 -17.25 -28.51 -30.36
C ILE A 262 -16.56 -27.80 -29.18
N TYR A 263 -17.23 -26.82 -28.60
CA TYR A 263 -16.72 -26.03 -27.47
C TYR A 263 -17.76 -25.95 -26.35
N THR A 264 -17.46 -26.50 -25.18
CA THR A 264 -18.38 -26.40 -24.02
C THR A 264 -17.70 -25.72 -22.85
N PHE A 265 -18.41 -24.81 -22.20
CA PHE A 265 -17.90 -24.06 -21.05
C PHE A 265 -18.71 -24.40 -19.80
N ASN A 266 -18.04 -24.88 -18.76
CA ASN A 266 -18.60 -25.16 -17.44
C ASN A 266 -19.92 -25.97 -17.55
N SER A 267 -19.91 -26.99 -18.41
CA SER A 267 -21.07 -27.76 -18.82
C SER A 267 -21.16 -29.06 -18.03
N PRO A 268 -22.35 -29.52 -17.63
CA PRO A 268 -22.51 -30.92 -17.24
C PRO A 268 -22.30 -31.81 -18.47
N GLY A 269 -21.79 -33.01 -18.22
CA GLY A 269 -21.55 -34.03 -19.24
C GLY A 269 -22.85 -34.70 -19.71
N LEU A 270 -22.85 -35.13 -20.98
CA LEU A 270 -24.01 -35.80 -21.59
C LEU A 270 -24.32 -37.17 -20.97
N LEU A 271 -23.30 -37.90 -20.51
CA LEU A 271 -23.41 -39.31 -20.14
C LEU A 271 -23.50 -39.46 -18.60
N SER A 272 -24.59 -39.95 -18.03
CA SER A 272 -24.74 -40.10 -16.57
C SER A 272 -25.15 -41.51 -16.15
N LYS A 273 -24.64 -41.99 -15.00
CA LYS A 273 -24.86 -43.36 -14.50
C LYS A 273 -26.35 -43.73 -14.34
N LEU A 274 -27.22 -42.75 -14.04
CA LEU A 274 -28.67 -42.92 -13.92
C LEU A 274 -29.41 -42.95 -15.27
N ASN A 275 -28.98 -42.18 -16.28
CA ASN A 275 -29.51 -42.31 -17.65
C ASN A 275 -29.18 -43.69 -18.25
N ILE A 276 -28.08 -44.28 -17.76
CA ILE A 276 -27.43 -45.49 -18.26
C ILE A 276 -28.08 -46.79 -17.72
N GLU A 277 -28.51 -46.83 -16.46
CA GLU A 277 -28.92 -48.09 -15.80
C GLU A 277 -30.37 -48.55 -16.08
N GLU A 278 -31.33 -47.68 -16.48
CA GLU A 278 -32.75 -48.11 -16.68
C GLU A 278 -33.48 -47.54 -17.92
N GLY A 279 -32.88 -46.66 -18.74
CA GLY A 279 -33.63 -45.81 -19.70
C GLY A 279 -33.36 -45.99 -21.20
N LEU A 280 -32.10 -46.02 -21.65
CA LEU A 280 -31.73 -45.82 -23.07
C LEU A 280 -32.30 -46.92 -24.00
N SER A 281 -32.09 -48.19 -23.67
CA SER A 281 -32.61 -49.33 -24.46
C SER A 281 -34.13 -49.32 -24.56
N SER A 282 -34.81 -48.96 -23.46
CA SER A 282 -36.27 -48.81 -23.41
C SER A 282 -36.75 -47.67 -24.30
N GLN A 283 -36.06 -46.53 -24.30
CA GLN A 283 -36.37 -45.40 -25.18
C GLN A 283 -36.14 -45.74 -26.66
N ILE A 284 -35.03 -46.40 -27.00
CA ILE A 284 -34.75 -46.89 -28.36
C ILE A 284 -35.87 -47.83 -28.83
N PHE A 285 -36.33 -48.73 -27.96
CA PHE A 285 -37.44 -49.63 -28.25
C PHE A 285 -38.76 -48.87 -28.47
N ILE A 286 -39.15 -47.98 -27.56
CA ILE A 286 -40.37 -47.15 -27.66
C ILE A 286 -40.36 -46.34 -28.97
N ILE A 287 -39.25 -45.67 -29.26
CA ILE A 287 -39.08 -44.89 -30.49
C ILE A 287 -39.19 -45.80 -31.73
N SER A 288 -38.55 -46.97 -31.71
CA SER A 288 -38.62 -47.92 -32.82
C SER A 288 -40.03 -48.45 -33.06
N GLN A 289 -40.86 -48.55 -32.01
CA GLN A 289 -42.28 -48.92 -32.14
C GLN A 289 -43.10 -47.76 -32.72
N ALA A 290 -42.88 -46.53 -32.24
CA ALA A 290 -43.57 -45.34 -32.74
C ALA A 290 -43.30 -45.12 -34.25
N LEU A 291 -42.07 -45.37 -34.71
CA LEU A 291 -41.70 -45.26 -36.12
C LEU A 291 -42.40 -46.28 -37.04
N ARG A 292 -43.00 -47.35 -36.50
CA ARG A 292 -43.77 -48.34 -37.29
C ARG A 292 -45.18 -47.87 -37.62
N ASP A 293 -45.68 -46.83 -36.96
CA ASP A 293 -47.00 -46.27 -37.25
C ASP A 293 -46.98 -45.57 -38.62
N PRO A 294 -47.72 -46.04 -39.63
CA PRO A 294 -47.75 -45.41 -40.95
C PRO A 294 -48.48 -44.06 -40.97
N SER A 295 -49.29 -43.76 -39.94
CA SER A 295 -50.04 -42.49 -39.83
C SER A 295 -49.21 -41.32 -39.26
N LEU A 296 -48.01 -41.61 -38.76
CA LEU A 296 -47.11 -40.62 -38.19
C LEU A 296 -46.64 -39.62 -39.25
N ASP A 297 -46.87 -38.33 -38.97
CA ASP A 297 -46.45 -37.20 -39.80
C ASP A 297 -44.97 -37.27 -40.19
N ALA A 298 -44.64 -36.90 -41.42
CA ALA A 298 -43.30 -37.05 -41.98
C ALA A 298 -42.24 -36.21 -41.24
N ARG A 299 -42.60 -35.01 -40.79
CA ARG A 299 -41.71 -34.12 -40.05
C ARG A 299 -41.49 -34.65 -38.63
N ILE A 300 -42.56 -35.08 -37.95
CA ILE A 300 -42.47 -35.73 -36.65
C ILE A 300 -41.64 -37.03 -36.74
N ARG A 301 -41.86 -37.84 -37.77
CA ARG A 301 -41.09 -39.06 -38.04
C ARG A 301 -39.60 -38.77 -38.18
N THR A 302 -39.24 -37.72 -38.90
CA THR A 302 -37.83 -37.30 -39.08
C THR A 302 -37.21 -36.87 -37.76
N ASN A 303 -37.92 -36.07 -36.96
CA ASN A 303 -37.46 -35.68 -35.61
C ASN A 303 -37.24 -36.90 -34.70
N ILE A 304 -38.20 -37.85 -34.70
CA ILE A 304 -38.10 -39.10 -33.93
C ILE A 304 -36.93 -39.97 -34.41
N ASN A 305 -36.64 -40.01 -35.71
CA ASN A 305 -35.44 -40.68 -36.23
C ASN A 305 -34.14 -40.05 -35.70
N TYR A 306 -34.02 -38.72 -35.69
CA TYR A 306 -32.86 -38.05 -35.11
C TYR A 306 -32.73 -38.30 -33.60
N LYS A 307 -33.85 -38.29 -32.86
CA LYS A 307 -33.84 -38.72 -31.45
C LYS A 307 -33.34 -40.16 -31.30
N LYS A 308 -33.77 -41.07 -32.16
CA LYS A 308 -33.27 -42.46 -32.17
C LYS A 308 -31.75 -42.51 -32.35
N THR A 309 -31.20 -41.71 -33.27
CA THR A 309 -29.75 -41.59 -33.50
C THR A 309 -29.02 -41.11 -32.24
N LEU A 310 -29.52 -40.07 -31.58
CA LEU A 310 -28.98 -39.58 -30.30
C LEU A 310 -28.92 -40.69 -29.25
N TYR A 311 -30.04 -41.40 -29.02
CA TYR A 311 -30.10 -42.47 -28.04
C TYR A 311 -29.17 -43.65 -28.38
N LEU A 312 -29.05 -44.01 -29.66
CA LEU A 312 -28.11 -45.05 -30.11
C LEU A 312 -26.66 -44.65 -29.85
N ASN A 313 -26.29 -43.42 -30.18
CA ASN A 313 -24.93 -42.92 -29.96
C ASN A 313 -24.59 -42.82 -28.46
N MET A 314 -25.54 -42.38 -27.63
CA MET A 314 -25.37 -42.40 -26.16
C MET A 314 -25.24 -43.83 -25.62
N TYR A 315 -26.01 -44.78 -26.15
CA TYR A 315 -25.92 -46.20 -25.76
C TYR A 315 -24.55 -46.79 -26.11
N SER A 316 -24.00 -46.47 -27.29
CA SER A 316 -22.64 -46.91 -27.67
C SER A 316 -21.54 -46.23 -26.86
N ALA A 317 -21.66 -44.93 -26.56
CA ALA A 317 -20.73 -44.19 -25.71
C ALA A 317 -20.61 -44.77 -24.29
N ASN A 318 -21.65 -45.46 -23.82
CA ASN A 318 -21.71 -46.03 -22.50
C ASN A 318 -20.88 -47.31 -22.32
N GLU A 319 -20.68 -48.13 -23.36
CA GLU A 319 -20.01 -49.43 -23.19
C GLU A 319 -18.51 -49.30 -22.83
N ASP A 320 -17.85 -48.21 -23.21
CA ASP A 320 -16.42 -48.00 -22.96
C ASP A 320 -16.01 -46.56 -22.54
N HIS A 321 -16.97 -45.62 -22.43
CA HIS A 321 -16.75 -44.19 -22.15
C HIS A 321 -15.81 -43.47 -23.13
N THR A 322 -15.49 -44.08 -24.27
CA THR A 322 -14.56 -43.56 -25.27
C THR A 322 -15.17 -43.47 -26.66
N TYR A 323 -16.30 -44.15 -26.89
CA TYR A 323 -16.99 -44.11 -28.17
C TYR A 323 -17.44 -42.70 -28.52
N LEU A 324 -17.12 -42.35 -29.77
CA LEU A 324 -17.50 -41.12 -30.42
C LEU A 324 -18.04 -41.51 -31.81
N PRO A 325 -19.18 -40.95 -32.27
CA PRO A 325 -19.67 -41.18 -33.61
C PRO A 325 -18.55 -40.96 -34.65
N ALA A 326 -18.36 -41.90 -35.58
CA ALA A 326 -17.17 -41.93 -36.47
C ALA A 326 -16.91 -40.66 -37.30
N LEU A 327 -17.92 -39.81 -37.47
CA LEU A 327 -17.85 -38.53 -38.18
C LEU A 327 -17.30 -37.37 -37.33
N LEU A 328 -17.25 -37.55 -36.00
CA LEU A 328 -16.64 -36.62 -35.06
C LEU A 328 -15.18 -37.00 -34.80
N ASN A 329 -14.39 -36.01 -34.41
CA ASN A 329 -12.98 -36.19 -34.11
C ASN A 329 -12.68 -35.61 -32.73
N PHE A 330 -12.17 -36.45 -31.82
CA PHE A 330 -11.87 -36.02 -30.45
C PHE A 330 -10.90 -34.82 -30.39
N ASN A 331 -10.01 -34.66 -31.38
CA ASN A 331 -9.07 -33.53 -31.45
C ASN A 331 -9.76 -32.19 -31.73
N ASN A 332 -11.02 -32.19 -32.13
CA ASN A 332 -11.82 -30.99 -32.41
C ASN A 332 -12.84 -30.68 -31.31
N ILE A 333 -12.79 -31.42 -30.20
CA ILE A 333 -13.73 -31.30 -29.08
C ILE A 333 -12.96 -30.70 -27.90
N TYR A 334 -13.50 -29.64 -27.31
CA TYR A 334 -12.87 -28.91 -26.22
C TYR A 334 -13.88 -28.66 -25.09
N HIS A 335 -13.54 -29.13 -23.90
CA HIS A 335 -14.31 -28.95 -22.68
C HIS A 335 -13.52 -28.04 -21.74
N MET A 336 -14.03 -26.83 -21.50
CA MET A 336 -13.44 -25.85 -20.60
C MET A 336 -14.14 -25.95 -19.26
N LYS A 337 -13.36 -26.19 -18.21
CA LYS A 337 -13.83 -26.21 -16.83
C LYS A 337 -13.12 -25.13 -16.04
N THR A 338 -13.89 -24.39 -15.27
CA THR A 338 -13.38 -23.28 -14.49
C THR A 338 -13.17 -23.71 -13.05
N ASP A 339 -12.01 -23.42 -12.51
CA ASP A 339 -11.61 -23.76 -11.14
C ASP A 339 -11.44 -22.48 -10.33
N ASN A 340 -12.12 -22.41 -9.19
CA ASN A 340 -12.06 -21.30 -8.24
C ASN A 340 -11.16 -21.60 -7.04
N ASP A 341 -10.38 -22.68 -7.05
CA ASP A 341 -9.48 -22.96 -5.94
C ASP A 341 -8.27 -21.99 -5.92
N SER A 342 -7.65 -21.85 -4.74
CA SER A 342 -6.45 -21.00 -4.57
C SER A 342 -5.14 -21.76 -4.85
N LEU A 343 -5.20 -23.04 -5.16
CA LEU A 343 -4.08 -23.98 -5.08
C LEU A 343 -4.01 -24.79 -6.38
N ALA A 344 -3.49 -24.17 -7.44
CA ALA A 344 -3.44 -24.73 -8.79
C ALA A 344 -2.68 -26.07 -8.95
N PHE A 345 -2.13 -26.63 -7.86
CA PHE A 345 -1.53 -27.97 -7.83
C PHE A 345 -2.43 -29.11 -7.37
N ASN A 346 -3.66 -28.87 -6.91
CA ASN A 346 -4.51 -30.04 -6.64
C ASN A 346 -5.03 -30.67 -7.95
N ASN A 347 -5.11 -29.92 -9.08
CA ASN A 347 -5.70 -30.38 -10.35
C ASN A 347 -6.98 -31.22 -10.11
N LYS A 348 -7.70 -30.87 -9.05
CA LYS A 348 -8.85 -31.57 -8.47
C LYS A 348 -9.83 -30.46 -8.18
N LEU A 349 -10.87 -30.36 -9.01
CA LEU A 349 -12.02 -29.52 -8.77
C LEU A 349 -12.39 -29.56 -7.28
N TYR A 350 -12.20 -28.44 -6.57
CA TYR A 350 -12.54 -28.36 -5.17
C TYR A 350 -14.05 -28.14 -5.06
N GLU A 351 -14.76 -29.19 -4.64
CA GLU A 351 -16.18 -29.23 -4.28
C GLU A 351 -17.21 -28.67 -5.31
N ASN A 352 -17.73 -29.61 -6.12
CA ASN A 352 -19.07 -29.67 -6.74
C ASN A 352 -19.57 -28.42 -7.49
N ALA A 353 -18.99 -28.19 -8.67
CA ALA A 353 -19.60 -27.36 -9.71
C ALA A 353 -20.51 -28.22 -10.64
N ILE A 354 -21.52 -27.62 -11.25
CA ILE A 354 -22.41 -28.26 -12.26
C ILE A 354 -21.63 -29.05 -13.32
N GLN A 355 -20.43 -28.58 -13.67
CA GLN A 355 -19.56 -29.17 -14.69
C GLN A 355 -19.03 -30.59 -14.37
N ASP A 356 -19.19 -31.06 -13.13
CA ASP A 356 -18.82 -32.42 -12.72
C ASP A 356 -20.00 -33.41 -12.75
N LEU A 357 -21.18 -32.95 -13.16
CA LEU A 357 -22.35 -33.80 -13.31
C LEU A 357 -22.31 -34.54 -14.64
N GLY A 358 -22.39 -35.87 -14.58
CA GLY A 358 -22.25 -36.70 -15.78
C GLY A 358 -20.80 -36.79 -16.26
N VAL A 359 -20.63 -37.32 -17.46
CA VAL A 359 -19.36 -37.55 -18.14
C VAL A 359 -19.48 -36.89 -19.51
N ASP A 360 -18.56 -35.99 -19.79
CA ASP A 360 -18.46 -35.33 -21.09
C ASP A 360 -18.19 -36.37 -22.20
N ILE A 361 -18.61 -36.05 -23.41
CA ILE A 361 -18.19 -36.82 -24.59
C ILE A 361 -16.66 -36.75 -24.74
N ASN A 362 -16.05 -37.78 -25.31
CA ASN A 362 -14.59 -37.87 -25.39
C ASN A 362 -13.98 -36.68 -26.16
N GLY A 363 -13.10 -35.90 -25.51
CA GLY A 363 -12.54 -34.65 -26.04
C GLY A 363 -11.37 -34.11 -25.21
N ASN A 364 -10.88 -32.92 -25.58
CA ASN A 364 -9.79 -32.24 -24.88
C ASN A 364 -10.33 -31.44 -23.70
N GLU A 365 -9.94 -31.81 -22.48
CA GLU A 365 -10.27 -31.03 -21.29
C GLU A 365 -9.21 -29.96 -20.98
N VAL A 366 -9.68 -28.76 -20.67
CA VAL A 366 -8.87 -27.60 -20.30
C VAL A 366 -9.40 -27.01 -19.00
N LEU A 367 -8.49 -26.78 -18.05
CA LEU A 367 -8.80 -26.15 -16.77
C LEU A 367 -8.38 -24.67 -16.79
N ILE A 368 -9.26 -23.79 -16.32
CA ILE A 368 -9.04 -22.34 -16.24
C ILE A 368 -9.16 -21.93 -14.78
N ASN A 369 -8.05 -21.53 -14.15
CA ASN A 369 -8.07 -21.07 -12.77
C ASN A 369 -8.46 -19.58 -12.71
N ILE A 370 -9.57 -19.29 -12.03
CA ILE A 370 -10.04 -17.91 -11.78
C ILE A 370 -9.66 -17.41 -10.39
N GLY A 371 -9.10 -18.26 -9.53
CA GLY A 371 -8.72 -17.97 -8.16
C GLY A 371 -9.87 -18.05 -7.18
N ASN A 372 -9.59 -17.77 -5.91
CA ASN A 372 -10.53 -17.97 -4.82
C ASN A 372 -11.60 -16.88 -4.72
N VAL A 373 -12.63 -17.01 -5.56
CA VAL A 373 -13.79 -16.11 -5.56
C VAL A 373 -14.72 -16.36 -4.35
N ASP A 374 -14.67 -17.54 -3.72
CA ASP A 374 -15.66 -17.99 -2.71
C ASP A 374 -15.14 -18.10 -1.26
N ALA A 375 -13.90 -17.68 -0.98
CA ALA A 375 -13.07 -18.04 0.18
C ALA A 375 -13.61 -17.85 1.60
N ILE A 376 -14.75 -17.19 1.82
CA ILE A 376 -15.12 -16.72 3.18
C ILE A 376 -16.26 -17.54 3.82
N LEU A 377 -17.00 -18.38 3.09
CA LEU A 377 -18.08 -19.17 3.73
C LEU A 377 -18.19 -20.60 3.19
N LYS A 378 -18.38 -21.55 4.13
CA LYS A 378 -18.75 -22.95 3.90
C LYS A 378 -20.11 -23.07 3.20
N THR A 379 -20.19 -22.73 1.92
CA THR A 379 -21.30 -23.11 1.06
C THR A 379 -20.77 -24.16 0.09
N ASN A 380 -21.28 -25.38 0.18
CA ASN A 380 -20.82 -26.58 -0.55
C ASN A 380 -21.06 -26.54 -2.09
N VAL A 381 -21.18 -25.35 -2.68
CA VAL A 381 -21.38 -25.12 -4.12
C VAL A 381 -20.67 -23.82 -4.49
N SER A 382 -19.60 -23.90 -5.28
CA SER A 382 -19.03 -22.71 -5.92
C SER A 382 -19.94 -22.27 -7.06
N MET A 383 -20.79 -21.26 -6.83
CA MET A 383 -21.54 -20.64 -7.93
C MET A 383 -20.64 -19.77 -8.80
N SER A 384 -19.57 -19.21 -8.23
CA SER A 384 -18.68 -18.27 -8.90
C SER A 384 -17.92 -18.92 -10.05
N SER A 385 -17.37 -20.13 -9.87
CA SER A 385 -16.72 -20.89 -10.95
C SER A 385 -17.65 -21.17 -12.13
N HIS A 386 -18.98 -21.16 -11.93
CA HIS A 386 -19.94 -21.44 -12.99
C HIS A 386 -20.18 -20.26 -13.93
N PHE A 387 -19.95 -19.00 -13.53
CA PHE A 387 -20.24 -17.85 -14.38
C PHE A 387 -19.23 -17.72 -15.54
N LEU A 388 -19.77 -17.67 -16.76
CA LEU A 388 -18.97 -17.57 -17.99
C LEU A 388 -18.16 -16.26 -18.08
N THR A 389 -18.65 -15.17 -17.46
CA THR A 389 -17.97 -13.87 -17.46
C THR A 389 -16.54 -13.98 -16.92
N TYR A 390 -16.32 -14.74 -15.85
CA TYR A 390 -14.97 -14.93 -15.30
C TYR A 390 -14.09 -15.77 -16.22
N THR A 391 -14.65 -16.83 -16.80
CA THR A 391 -13.95 -17.69 -17.77
C THR A 391 -13.48 -16.86 -18.97
N ALA A 392 -14.37 -16.05 -19.56
CA ALA A 392 -14.05 -15.18 -20.68
C ALA A 392 -12.98 -14.15 -20.29
N THR A 393 -13.12 -13.48 -19.14
CA THR A 393 -12.15 -12.49 -18.66
C THR A 393 -10.75 -13.07 -18.46
N THR A 394 -10.64 -14.26 -17.85
CA THR A 394 -9.35 -14.95 -17.69
C THR A 394 -8.77 -15.38 -19.05
N LEU A 395 -9.59 -15.83 -20.00
CA LEU A 395 -9.14 -16.16 -21.35
C LEU A 395 -8.63 -14.93 -22.12
N TYR A 396 -9.24 -13.75 -21.93
CA TYR A 396 -8.71 -12.48 -22.42
C TYR A 396 -7.33 -12.18 -21.84
N PHE A 397 -7.16 -12.40 -20.54
CA PHE A 397 -5.87 -12.18 -19.88
C PHE A 397 -4.80 -13.18 -20.37
N PHE A 398 -5.16 -14.45 -20.55
CA PHE A 398 -4.27 -15.49 -21.10
C PHE A 398 -3.86 -15.18 -22.54
N SER A 399 -4.80 -14.75 -23.37
CA SER A 399 -4.55 -14.25 -24.72
C SER A 399 -3.56 -13.08 -24.70
N TYR A 400 -3.73 -12.12 -23.79
CA TYR A 400 -2.79 -11.01 -23.59
C TYR A 400 -1.39 -11.49 -23.18
N LEU A 401 -1.26 -12.42 -22.24
CA LEU A 401 0.04 -12.96 -21.81
C LEU A 401 0.78 -13.65 -22.96
N LEU A 402 0.07 -14.39 -23.83
CA LEU A 402 0.64 -15.04 -25.01
C LEU A 402 0.90 -14.07 -26.19
N ASN A 403 0.55 -12.79 -26.07
CA ASN A 403 1.01 -11.78 -27.02
C ASN A 403 2.49 -11.45 -26.83
N GLU A 404 3.03 -11.67 -25.64
CA GLU A 404 4.47 -11.62 -25.40
C GLU A 404 5.15 -12.86 -26.02
N LYS A 405 6.21 -12.61 -26.81
CA LYS A 405 6.82 -13.62 -27.66
C LYS A 405 7.51 -14.73 -26.86
N ASP A 406 8.19 -14.41 -25.77
CA ASP A 406 8.92 -15.41 -24.98
C ASP A 406 7.94 -16.32 -24.23
N ASN A 407 6.83 -15.77 -23.74
CA ASN A 407 5.71 -16.54 -23.18
C ASN A 407 5.14 -17.51 -24.24
N ASP A 408 4.87 -17.04 -25.47
CA ASP A 408 4.40 -17.90 -26.58
C ASP A 408 5.43 -19.00 -26.90
N GLU A 409 6.71 -18.66 -26.99
CA GLU A 409 7.79 -19.62 -27.26
C GLU A 409 7.88 -20.73 -26.22
N LYS A 410 7.72 -20.41 -24.93
CA LYS A 410 7.64 -21.39 -23.84
C LYS A 410 6.49 -22.38 -24.04
N THR A 411 5.48 -22.04 -24.83
CA THR A 411 4.31 -22.89 -25.09
C THR A 411 4.36 -23.68 -26.41
N LYS A 412 5.33 -23.45 -27.31
CA LYS A 412 5.36 -24.08 -28.65
C LYS A 412 5.50 -25.60 -28.65
N ASN A 413 6.22 -26.15 -27.67
CA ASN A 413 6.54 -27.58 -27.60
C ASN A 413 5.74 -28.36 -26.54
N VAL A 414 4.73 -27.73 -25.93
CA VAL A 414 3.83 -28.39 -24.97
C VAL A 414 2.45 -28.61 -25.58
N SER A 415 1.65 -29.48 -24.95
CA SER A 415 0.24 -29.61 -25.30
C SER A 415 -0.52 -28.35 -24.89
N LEU A 416 -1.69 -28.11 -25.48
CA LEU A 416 -2.65 -27.10 -25.04
C LEU A 416 -2.90 -27.18 -23.52
N LYS A 417 -3.06 -28.39 -22.97
CA LYS A 417 -3.17 -28.59 -21.51
C LYS A 417 -1.93 -28.08 -20.76
N GLY A 418 -0.73 -28.31 -21.30
CA GLY A 418 0.51 -27.75 -20.78
C GLY A 418 0.56 -26.22 -20.86
N THR A 419 0.03 -25.60 -21.92
CA THR A 419 -0.10 -24.15 -22.04
C THR A 419 -1.00 -23.55 -20.98
N PHE A 420 -2.18 -24.13 -20.77
CA PHE A 420 -3.08 -23.68 -19.71
C PHE A 420 -2.50 -23.91 -18.32
N LEU A 421 -1.76 -25.01 -18.10
CA LEU A 421 -1.03 -25.22 -16.85
C LEU A 421 0.00 -24.10 -16.59
N TYR A 422 0.81 -23.76 -17.60
CA TYR A 422 1.78 -22.68 -17.51
C TYR A 422 1.13 -21.32 -17.15
N LEU A 423 -0.02 -21.00 -17.77
CA LEU A 423 -0.77 -19.78 -17.49
C LEU A 423 -1.44 -19.81 -16.10
N ASN A 424 -2.01 -20.95 -15.70
CA ASN A 424 -2.61 -21.11 -14.37
C ASN A 424 -1.55 -21.04 -13.25
N GLU A 425 -0.35 -21.59 -13.45
CA GLU A 425 0.76 -21.45 -12.51
C GLU A 425 1.15 -19.97 -12.32
N PHE A 426 1.11 -19.17 -13.38
CA PHE A 426 1.33 -17.73 -13.25
C PHE A 426 0.24 -17.06 -12.40
N MET A 427 -1.03 -17.43 -12.61
CA MET A 427 -2.15 -16.92 -11.81
C MET A 427 -2.00 -17.27 -10.34
N GLU A 428 -1.79 -18.55 -10.03
CA GLU A 428 -1.64 -19.07 -8.67
C GLU A 428 -0.55 -18.31 -7.89
N GLN A 429 0.58 -18.05 -8.54
CA GLN A 429 1.74 -17.46 -7.86
C GLN A 429 1.48 -15.99 -7.53
N ASN A 430 0.80 -15.26 -8.41
CA ASN A 430 0.38 -13.89 -8.10
C ASN A 430 -0.76 -13.86 -7.08
N TYR A 431 -1.65 -14.85 -7.11
CA TYR A 431 -2.75 -14.96 -6.18
C TYR A 431 -2.28 -15.27 -4.76
N LYS A 432 -1.28 -16.13 -4.56
CA LYS A 432 -0.66 -16.37 -3.25
C LYS A 432 -0.14 -15.09 -2.60
N LEU A 433 0.57 -14.24 -3.37
CA LEU A 433 1.06 -12.95 -2.88
C LEU A 433 -0.07 -12.01 -2.44
N ILE A 434 -1.21 -12.07 -3.14
CA ILE A 434 -2.40 -11.30 -2.83
C ILE A 434 -3.14 -11.89 -1.61
N PHE A 435 -3.20 -13.21 -1.46
CA PHE A 435 -3.93 -13.93 -0.39
C PHE A 435 -3.23 -13.90 0.98
N ASP A 436 -1.90 -13.96 1.00
CA ASP A 436 -1.09 -13.80 2.22
C ASP A 436 -1.31 -12.40 2.85
N LEU A 437 -1.80 -11.42 2.09
CA LEU A 437 -2.24 -10.13 2.63
C LEU A 437 -3.59 -10.24 3.35
N ASP A 438 -4.55 -10.95 2.77
CA ASP A 438 -5.94 -10.97 3.23
C ASP A 438 -6.14 -11.80 4.50
N THR A 439 -5.41 -12.91 4.64
CA THR A 439 -5.51 -13.75 5.85
C THR A 439 -5.02 -12.97 7.08
N ASN A 440 -3.97 -12.16 6.93
CA ASN A 440 -3.48 -11.28 7.98
C ASN A 440 -4.44 -10.10 8.25
N LEU A 441 -5.02 -9.51 7.19
CA LEU A 441 -6.05 -8.44 7.29
C LEU A 441 -7.33 -8.90 8.00
N LEU A 442 -7.85 -10.09 7.68
CA LEU A 442 -9.09 -10.65 8.21
C LEU A 442 -8.96 -11.02 9.70
N ILE A 443 -7.82 -11.61 10.08
CA ILE A 443 -7.52 -11.99 11.47
C ILE A 443 -7.42 -10.73 12.34
N GLU A 444 -6.75 -9.67 11.87
CA GLU A 444 -6.57 -8.44 12.63
C GLU A 444 -7.87 -7.60 12.73
N TYR A 445 -8.67 -7.56 11.66
CA TYR A 445 -9.98 -6.89 11.65
C TYR A 445 -10.97 -7.54 12.63
N LYS A 446 -11.05 -8.88 12.65
CA LYS A 446 -11.89 -9.62 13.63
C LYS A 446 -11.50 -9.32 15.07
N ASN A 447 -10.23 -9.01 15.32
CA ASN A 447 -9.72 -8.75 16.67
C ASN A 447 -9.88 -7.28 17.11
N LYS A 448 -10.10 -6.31 16.19
CA LYS A 448 -10.01 -4.87 16.51
C LYS A 448 -11.29 -4.02 16.38
N THR A 449 -12.37 -4.44 15.73
CA THR A 449 -13.51 -3.52 15.52
C THR A 449 -14.82 -3.93 16.22
N SER A 450 -15.08 -3.27 17.36
CA SER A 450 -16.36 -2.57 17.59
C SER A 450 -16.12 -1.07 17.38
N TYR A 451 -16.77 -0.48 16.36
CA TYR A 451 -16.82 0.94 15.95
C TYR A 451 -15.77 1.56 14.99
N ILE A 452 -16.29 2.57 14.27
CA ILE A 452 -15.95 3.13 12.94
C ILE A 452 -15.20 4.49 13.05
N ASP A 453 -14.52 4.85 11.95
CA ASP A 453 -13.99 6.16 11.51
C ASP A 453 -12.57 6.58 11.93
N ASN A 454 -11.61 6.49 10.98
CA ASN A 454 -11.11 7.67 10.25
C ASN A 454 -10.01 7.35 9.21
N LYS A 455 -10.25 7.85 7.99
CA LYS A 455 -9.33 8.40 6.95
C LYS A 455 -8.02 7.67 6.60
N ALA A 456 -8.01 7.15 5.36
CA ALA A 456 -6.87 6.77 4.51
C ALA A 456 -6.19 5.42 4.75
N THR A 457 -7.00 4.41 5.04
CA THR A 457 -6.69 2.99 4.85
C THR A 457 -7.69 2.45 3.85
N LEU A 458 -7.25 1.68 2.85
CA LEU A 458 -8.17 0.90 2.01
C LEU A 458 -9.18 0.24 2.97
N PRO A 459 -10.50 0.45 2.81
CA PRO A 459 -11.47 -0.31 3.57
C PRO A 459 -11.10 -1.79 3.38
N PRO A 460 -11.21 -2.64 4.41
CA PRO A 460 -11.17 -4.08 4.18
C PRO A 460 -12.13 -4.32 3.02
N LEU A 461 -11.61 -4.86 1.90
CA LEU A 461 -12.42 -5.13 0.71
C LEU A 461 -13.71 -5.75 1.22
N LEU A 462 -14.83 -5.05 1.10
CA LEU A 462 -16.13 -5.61 1.39
C LEU A 462 -16.30 -6.67 0.31
N TYR A 463 -15.82 -7.88 0.60
CA TYR A 463 -15.77 -8.99 -0.32
C TYR A 463 -17.19 -9.28 -0.78
N ASN A 464 -17.52 -8.72 -1.94
CA ASN A 464 -18.68 -9.15 -2.68
C ASN A 464 -18.32 -10.52 -3.24
N LYS A 465 -19.04 -11.55 -2.79
CA LYS A 465 -18.81 -12.98 -3.11
C LYS A 465 -18.87 -13.31 -4.60
N ASN A 466 -19.29 -12.36 -5.43
CA ASN A 466 -19.52 -12.55 -6.86
C ASN A 466 -18.61 -11.61 -7.68
N LYS A 467 -17.32 -11.52 -7.38
CA LYS A 467 -16.37 -10.72 -8.18
C LYS A 467 -14.99 -11.39 -8.24
N ASN A 468 -14.38 -11.43 -9.42
CA ASN A 468 -13.00 -11.90 -9.61
C ASN A 468 -11.96 -10.84 -9.16
N TRP A 469 -11.96 -10.55 -7.85
CA TRP A 469 -11.08 -9.55 -7.23
C TRP A 469 -9.59 -9.84 -7.44
N MET A 470 -9.22 -11.12 -7.48
CA MET A 470 -7.83 -11.53 -7.60
C MET A 470 -7.25 -11.13 -8.96
N LEU A 471 -7.98 -11.39 -10.05
CA LEU A 471 -7.60 -10.95 -11.38
C LEU A 471 -7.61 -9.43 -11.49
N LEU A 472 -8.61 -8.77 -10.92
CA LEU A 472 -8.70 -7.30 -10.90
C LEU A 472 -7.47 -6.66 -10.23
N ILE A 473 -7.07 -7.17 -9.05
CA ILE A 473 -5.89 -6.69 -8.32
C ILE A 473 -4.61 -6.96 -9.13
N LEU A 474 -4.51 -8.12 -9.78
CA LEU A 474 -3.36 -8.44 -10.63
C LEU A 474 -3.26 -7.47 -11.82
N ILE A 475 -4.35 -7.26 -12.55
CA ILE A 475 -4.40 -6.34 -13.69
C ILE A 475 -4.08 -4.91 -13.24
N ASN A 476 -4.61 -4.45 -12.11
CA ASN A 476 -4.25 -3.15 -11.54
C ASN A 476 -2.78 -3.03 -11.17
N ASN A 477 -2.20 -4.08 -10.61
CA ASN A 477 -0.76 -4.11 -10.33
C ASN A 477 0.08 -4.01 -11.61
N ILE A 478 -0.38 -4.61 -12.72
CA ILE A 478 0.26 -4.53 -14.04
C ILE A 478 0.06 -3.13 -14.66
N LYS A 479 -1.17 -2.57 -14.64
CA LYS A 479 -1.47 -1.20 -15.12
C LYS A 479 -0.62 -0.16 -14.39
N HIS A 480 -0.54 -0.25 -13.06
CA HIS A 480 0.32 0.61 -12.25
C HIS A 480 1.79 0.47 -12.66
N ASP A 481 2.24 -0.74 -12.98
CA ASP A 481 3.60 -0.99 -13.46
C ASP A 481 3.87 -0.41 -14.85
N PHE A 482 2.85 -0.28 -15.70
CA PHE A 482 2.91 0.41 -16.99
C PHE A 482 2.70 1.93 -16.88
N LYS A 483 2.30 2.44 -15.70
CA LYS A 483 1.88 3.82 -15.44
C LYS A 483 0.63 4.24 -16.22
N ILE A 484 -0.23 3.28 -16.55
CA ILE A 484 -1.55 3.58 -17.10
C ILE A 484 -2.37 4.11 -15.93
N LEU A 485 -2.67 5.41 -15.96
CA LEU A 485 -3.43 6.09 -14.92
C LEU A 485 -4.92 5.80 -15.13
N ASN A 486 -5.51 4.98 -14.25
CA ASN A 486 -6.95 4.91 -14.04
C ASN A 486 -7.25 4.66 -12.53
N HIS A 487 -8.49 4.96 -12.15
CA HIS A 487 -9.01 5.32 -10.82
C HIS A 487 -8.81 4.31 -9.66
N ASN A 488 -9.25 4.70 -8.46
CA ASN A 488 -9.21 3.87 -7.25
C ASN A 488 -9.88 2.50 -7.47
N LEU A 489 -9.34 1.43 -6.87
CA LEU A 489 -9.94 0.07 -6.80
C LEU A 489 -11.41 0.05 -6.35
N GLU A 490 -11.89 1.11 -5.68
CA GLU A 490 -13.28 1.27 -5.23
C GLU A 490 -14.28 1.51 -6.38
N ASP A 491 -13.82 2.03 -7.52
CA ASP A 491 -14.66 2.41 -8.67
C ASP A 491 -14.71 1.34 -9.77
N GLU A 492 -13.75 0.41 -9.81
CA GLU A 492 -13.65 -0.56 -10.91
C GLU A 492 -14.74 -1.64 -10.85
N GLN A 493 -15.46 -1.73 -11.96
CA GLN A 493 -16.55 -2.67 -12.19
C GLN A 493 -16.03 -3.80 -13.05
N GLU A 494 -16.42 -5.03 -12.73
CA GLU A 494 -15.88 -6.22 -13.35
C GLU A 494 -16.05 -6.27 -14.87
N ALA A 495 -17.17 -5.72 -15.36
CA ALA A 495 -17.44 -5.56 -16.78
C ALA A 495 -16.33 -4.79 -17.54
N LEU A 496 -15.52 -3.99 -16.85
CA LEU A 496 -14.45 -3.19 -17.46
C LEU A 496 -13.09 -3.90 -17.51
N ILE A 497 -12.93 -5.07 -16.89
CA ILE A 497 -11.63 -5.76 -16.84
C ILE A 497 -11.11 -6.09 -18.24
N ILE A 498 -11.99 -6.51 -19.16
CA ILE A 498 -11.60 -6.81 -20.54
C ILE A 498 -11.17 -5.53 -21.27
N GLU A 499 -11.82 -4.39 -20.99
CA GLU A 499 -11.45 -3.09 -21.54
C GLU A 499 -10.06 -2.67 -21.05
N ASP A 500 -9.77 -2.88 -19.76
CA ASP A 500 -8.43 -2.66 -19.21
C ASP A 500 -7.36 -3.54 -19.89
N ILE A 501 -7.68 -4.79 -20.23
CA ILE A 501 -6.76 -5.68 -20.96
C ILE A 501 -6.53 -5.18 -22.41
N PHE A 502 -7.54 -4.62 -23.05
CA PHE A 502 -7.37 -3.96 -24.35
C PHE A 502 -6.45 -2.74 -24.22
N GLU A 503 -6.65 -1.89 -23.21
CA GLU A 503 -5.76 -0.75 -22.94
C GLU A 503 -4.30 -1.20 -22.72
N LEU A 504 -4.09 -2.25 -21.91
CA LEU A 504 -2.76 -2.85 -21.71
C LEU A 504 -2.11 -3.26 -23.03
N SER A 505 -2.90 -3.83 -23.95
CA SER A 505 -2.42 -4.28 -25.26
C SER A 505 -2.08 -3.11 -26.20
N GLU A 506 -2.81 -2.00 -26.11
CA GLU A 506 -2.61 -0.80 -26.95
C GLU A 506 -1.34 -0.02 -26.59
N GLU A 507 -0.87 -0.11 -25.34
CA GLU A 507 0.37 0.53 -24.85
C GLU A 507 1.66 -0.10 -25.41
N LYS A 508 1.57 -1.21 -26.14
CA LYS A 508 2.73 -1.96 -26.69
C LYS A 508 3.77 -2.34 -25.63
N ARG A 509 3.31 -2.58 -24.41
CA ARG A 509 4.09 -3.13 -23.31
C ARG A 509 3.48 -4.44 -22.90
N TYR A 510 4.33 -5.41 -22.60
CA TYR A 510 3.90 -6.78 -22.39
C TYR A 510 4.40 -7.30 -21.04
N THR A 511 3.61 -8.20 -20.47
CA THR A 511 3.93 -8.90 -19.23
C THR A 511 4.68 -10.18 -19.57
N LYS A 512 6.00 -10.18 -19.37
CA LYS A 512 6.84 -11.39 -19.53
C LYS A 512 6.86 -12.16 -18.22
N ILE A 513 6.49 -13.44 -18.27
CA ILE A 513 6.44 -14.32 -17.10
C ILE A 513 7.85 -14.83 -16.79
N ILE A 514 8.27 -14.64 -15.53
CA ILE A 514 9.52 -15.16 -14.98
C ILE A 514 9.24 -16.56 -14.45
N SER A 515 9.90 -17.57 -15.03
CA SER A 515 9.71 -18.96 -14.62
C SER A 515 10.38 -19.27 -13.27
N LYS A 516 9.99 -20.41 -12.67
CA LYS A 516 10.66 -20.95 -11.49
C LYS A 516 12.18 -21.09 -11.69
N ASP A 517 12.60 -21.67 -12.82
CA ASP A 517 14.02 -21.88 -13.16
C ASP A 517 14.79 -20.55 -13.30
N GLU A 518 14.14 -19.49 -13.79
CA GLU A 518 14.73 -18.15 -13.85
C GLU A 518 14.97 -17.60 -12.44
N VAL A 519 13.98 -17.75 -11.53
CA VAL A 519 14.15 -17.35 -10.13
C VAL A 519 15.21 -18.18 -9.42
N GLU A 520 15.35 -19.48 -9.74
CA GLU A 520 16.44 -20.31 -9.22
C GLU A 520 17.82 -19.78 -9.60
N LYS A 521 18.02 -19.37 -10.87
CA LYS A 521 19.27 -18.74 -11.30
C LYS A 521 19.54 -17.44 -10.56
N PHE A 522 18.50 -16.64 -10.28
CA PHE A 522 18.65 -15.39 -9.53
C PHE A 522 19.06 -15.61 -8.07
N LYS A 523 18.69 -16.74 -7.45
CA LYS A 523 19.14 -17.10 -6.09
C LYS A 523 20.65 -17.31 -6.03
N GLU A 524 21.22 -17.94 -7.07
CA GLU A 524 22.66 -18.29 -7.12
C GLU A 524 23.52 -17.12 -7.63
N GLY A 525 23.06 -16.44 -8.67
CA GLY A 525 23.83 -15.43 -9.40
C GLY A 525 23.43 -13.98 -9.11
N GLY A 526 22.28 -13.73 -8.50
CA GLY A 526 21.64 -12.42 -8.46
C GLY A 526 20.93 -12.09 -9.79
N CYS A 527 20.26 -10.94 -9.85
CA CYS A 527 19.56 -10.49 -11.05
C CYS A 527 20.48 -9.69 -11.98
N GLU A 528 20.51 -10.05 -13.26
CA GLU A 528 21.35 -9.42 -14.28
C GLU A 528 20.76 -8.09 -14.79
N THR A 529 19.44 -8.05 -15.00
CA THR A 529 18.75 -6.90 -15.58
C THR A 529 18.03 -6.06 -14.52
N ILE A 530 17.78 -4.79 -14.82
CA ILE A 530 17.05 -3.87 -13.92
C ILE A 530 15.59 -4.31 -13.75
N GLU A 531 14.95 -4.84 -14.78
CA GLU A 531 13.57 -5.31 -14.67
C GLU A 531 13.47 -6.62 -13.86
N ASP A 532 14.45 -7.53 -13.93
CA ASP A 532 14.51 -8.69 -13.03
C ASP A 532 14.73 -8.24 -11.58
N GLN A 533 15.62 -7.27 -11.36
CA GLN A 533 15.84 -6.64 -10.06
C GLN A 533 14.55 -6.01 -9.53
N ARG A 534 13.77 -5.35 -10.37
CA ARG A 534 12.48 -4.76 -9.99
C ARG A 534 11.47 -5.84 -9.60
N ALA A 535 11.37 -6.91 -10.40
CA ALA A 535 10.48 -8.02 -10.13
C ALA A 535 10.82 -8.67 -8.78
N MET A 536 12.10 -8.98 -8.53
CA MET A 536 12.55 -9.57 -7.26
C MET A 536 12.45 -8.61 -6.08
N HIS A 537 12.71 -7.30 -6.27
CA HIS A 537 12.49 -6.29 -5.23
C HIS A 537 11.03 -6.33 -4.74
N LYS A 538 10.10 -6.55 -5.67
CA LYS A 538 8.67 -6.68 -5.45
C LYS A 538 8.20 -8.13 -5.26
N CYS A 539 9.07 -9.12 -5.17
CA CYS A 539 8.69 -10.54 -5.10
C CYS A 539 7.61 -10.94 -6.13
N ARG A 540 7.76 -10.57 -7.42
CA ARG A 540 6.79 -10.85 -8.51
C ARG A 540 7.31 -11.92 -9.47
N THR A 541 6.40 -12.63 -10.12
CA THR A 541 6.68 -13.63 -11.18
C THR A 541 6.58 -13.05 -12.60
N TYR A 542 6.63 -11.73 -12.75
CA TYR A 542 6.63 -11.09 -14.06
C TYR A 542 7.48 -9.83 -14.08
N LYS A 543 7.86 -9.44 -15.30
CA LYS A 543 8.46 -8.15 -15.61
C LYS A 543 7.82 -7.52 -16.83
N VAL A 544 8.12 -6.25 -17.02
CA VAL A 544 7.61 -5.45 -18.13
C VAL A 544 8.63 -5.44 -19.26
N VAL A 545 8.20 -5.78 -20.47
CA VAL A 545 9.01 -5.75 -21.68
C VAL A 545 8.31 -4.97 -22.79
N ASP A 546 9.07 -4.55 -23.80
CA ASP A 546 8.53 -3.98 -25.03
C ASP A 546 8.10 -5.07 -26.03
N GLU A 547 7.62 -4.65 -27.21
CA GLU A 547 7.19 -5.54 -28.30
C GLU A 547 8.31 -6.47 -28.82
N SER A 548 9.58 -6.11 -28.60
CA SER A 548 10.74 -6.95 -28.96
C SER A 548 11.15 -7.93 -27.87
N SER A 549 10.37 -8.01 -26.79
CA SER A 549 10.69 -8.76 -25.55
C SER A 549 11.92 -8.22 -24.82
N SER A 550 12.32 -6.98 -25.12
CA SER A 550 13.43 -6.31 -24.45
C SER A 550 12.96 -5.59 -23.19
N ASP A 551 13.80 -5.54 -22.17
CA ASP A 551 13.48 -4.82 -20.94
C ASP A 551 13.27 -3.33 -21.24
N ILE A 552 12.16 -2.77 -20.75
CA ILE A 552 11.83 -1.35 -20.95
C ILE A 552 12.81 -0.40 -20.23
N THR A 553 13.54 -0.92 -19.24
CA THR A 553 14.49 -0.18 -18.42
C THR A 553 15.83 -0.88 -18.44
N THR A 554 16.80 -0.31 -19.16
CA THR A 554 18.15 -0.89 -19.29
C THR A 554 19.19 -0.16 -18.44
N THR A 555 18.92 1.10 -18.03
CA THR A 555 19.84 1.89 -17.21
C THR A 555 19.19 2.38 -15.92
N LYS A 556 20.03 2.61 -14.91
CA LYS A 556 19.61 3.22 -13.64
C LYS A 556 19.02 4.63 -13.83
N ALA A 557 19.51 5.39 -14.81
CA ALA A 557 18.97 6.70 -15.12
C ALA A 557 17.52 6.59 -15.64
N ASP A 558 17.25 5.60 -16.48
CA ASP A 558 15.90 5.34 -16.98
C ASP A 558 14.98 4.83 -15.88
N ALA A 559 15.48 3.96 -15.00
CA ALA A 559 14.77 3.54 -13.79
C ALA A 559 14.43 4.74 -12.90
N SER A 560 15.35 5.70 -12.77
CA SER A 560 15.14 6.92 -11.96
C SER A 560 14.09 7.85 -12.55
N LYS A 561 14.04 7.98 -13.89
CA LYS A 561 12.99 8.74 -14.60
C LYS A 561 11.64 8.05 -14.47
N LEU A 562 11.62 6.72 -14.55
CA LEU A 562 10.40 5.94 -14.53
C LEU A 562 9.85 5.83 -13.10
N TYR A 563 10.66 5.53 -12.10
CA TYR A 563 10.19 5.25 -10.75
C TYR A 563 10.48 6.35 -9.74
N THR A 564 11.02 7.49 -10.17
CA THR A 564 11.52 8.59 -9.34
C THR A 564 12.78 8.23 -8.53
N TYR A 565 13.71 9.19 -8.43
CA TYR A 565 14.94 9.04 -7.63
C TYR A 565 14.67 8.76 -6.14
N ALA A 566 13.50 9.17 -5.64
CA ALA A 566 13.11 8.96 -4.25
C ALA A 566 12.57 7.55 -3.96
N SER A 567 12.26 6.73 -4.97
CA SER A 567 11.72 5.38 -4.75
C SER A 567 12.75 4.44 -4.12
N ASN A 568 12.27 3.55 -3.25
CA ASN A 568 13.11 2.54 -2.59
C ASN A 568 13.81 1.60 -3.60
N PHE A 569 13.16 1.29 -4.72
CA PHE A 569 13.76 0.52 -5.80
C PHE A 569 14.91 1.30 -6.48
N THR A 570 14.72 2.56 -6.85
CA THR A 570 15.81 3.33 -7.48
C THR A 570 17.00 3.52 -6.53
N ARG A 571 16.73 3.66 -5.22
CA ARG A 571 17.75 3.70 -4.18
C ARG A 571 18.52 2.38 -4.09
N SER A 572 17.86 1.23 -4.19
CA SER A 572 18.51 -0.10 -4.12
C SER A 572 19.51 -0.33 -5.26
N LEU A 573 19.24 0.20 -6.46
CA LEU A 573 20.15 0.16 -7.62
C LEU A 573 21.48 0.92 -7.40
N SER A 574 21.59 1.72 -6.33
CA SER A 574 22.77 2.53 -6.01
C SER A 574 23.75 1.86 -5.04
N SER A 575 23.44 0.66 -4.56
CA SER A 575 24.22 -0.05 -3.54
C SER A 575 25.35 -0.87 -4.17
N GLN A 576 26.52 -0.91 -3.51
CA GLN A 576 27.61 -1.82 -3.86
C GLN A 576 27.27 -3.29 -3.56
N ASP A 577 26.33 -3.54 -2.63
CA ASP A 577 25.86 -4.88 -2.24
C ASP A 577 24.60 -5.33 -3.00
N ASN A 578 24.25 -4.64 -4.09
CA ASN A 578 23.01 -4.92 -4.85
C ASN A 578 22.87 -6.40 -5.23
N LYS A 579 23.96 -7.08 -5.61
CA LYS A 579 23.96 -8.50 -5.96
C LYS A 579 23.49 -9.39 -4.81
N ALA A 580 24.08 -9.22 -3.62
CA ALA A 580 23.73 -10.02 -2.43
C ALA A 580 22.28 -9.75 -2.00
N TYR A 581 21.84 -8.49 -2.08
CA TYR A 581 20.45 -8.10 -1.82
C TYR A 581 19.48 -8.83 -2.75
N PHE A 582 19.73 -8.82 -4.07
CA PHE A 582 18.84 -9.46 -5.03
C PHE A 582 18.89 -10.99 -4.99
N MET A 583 20.02 -11.60 -4.63
CA MET A 583 20.06 -13.04 -4.30
C MET A 583 19.11 -13.38 -3.16
N LYS A 584 19.19 -12.62 -2.04
CA LYS A 584 18.30 -12.82 -0.88
C LYS A 584 16.84 -12.52 -1.19
N LYS A 585 16.53 -11.48 -1.98
CA LYS A 585 15.16 -11.22 -2.45
C LYS A 585 14.64 -12.33 -3.38
N SER A 586 15.52 -12.96 -4.16
CA SER A 586 15.16 -14.10 -5.01
C SER A 586 14.91 -15.36 -4.18
N GLU A 587 15.70 -15.61 -3.12
CA GLU A 587 15.44 -16.67 -2.14
C GLU A 587 14.06 -16.46 -1.48
N GLN A 588 13.79 -15.24 -1.04
CA GLN A 588 12.50 -14.84 -0.49
C GLN A 588 11.35 -15.10 -1.48
N THR A 589 11.50 -14.64 -2.72
CA THR A 589 10.50 -14.80 -3.78
C THR A 589 10.23 -16.27 -4.06
N TYR A 590 11.30 -17.08 -4.13
CA TYR A 590 11.18 -18.51 -4.38
C TYR A 590 10.46 -19.23 -3.26
N SER A 591 10.81 -18.93 -2.00
CA SER A 591 10.15 -19.51 -0.83
C SER A 591 8.66 -19.14 -0.77
N LEU A 592 8.30 -17.90 -1.11
CA LEU A 592 6.92 -17.44 -1.11
C LEU A 592 6.05 -18.10 -2.20
N LEU A 593 6.64 -18.41 -3.36
CA LEU A 593 5.87 -18.70 -4.56
C LEU A 593 5.96 -20.14 -5.03
N PHE A 594 7.11 -20.79 -4.81
CA PHE A 594 7.42 -22.10 -5.36
C PHE A 594 7.71 -23.15 -4.31
N ASP A 595 8.12 -22.76 -3.09
CA ASP A 595 8.35 -23.69 -1.99
C ASP A 595 7.02 -24.02 -1.28
N LYS A 596 6.84 -25.29 -0.94
CA LYS A 596 5.68 -25.82 -0.20
C LYS A 596 6.07 -26.39 1.16
N GLY A 597 7.35 -26.34 1.51
CA GLY A 597 7.85 -26.77 2.82
C GLY A 597 7.61 -25.73 3.91
N THR A 598 7.57 -26.18 5.17
CA THR A 598 7.52 -25.31 6.35
C THR A 598 8.92 -24.82 6.81
N GLN A 599 9.95 -25.11 6.01
CA GLN A 599 11.36 -24.89 6.34
C GLN A 599 11.85 -23.47 6.00
N SER A 600 11.13 -22.70 5.18
CA SER A 600 11.46 -21.30 4.89
C SER A 600 10.18 -20.46 4.78
N GLY A 601 10.25 -19.17 5.11
CA GLY A 601 9.10 -18.29 4.93
C GLY A 601 9.38 -16.82 5.22
N SER A 602 8.36 -15.96 5.09
CA SER A 602 8.51 -14.51 5.26
C SER A 602 7.52 -13.89 6.26
N ILE A 603 7.91 -12.76 6.84
CA ILE A 603 7.11 -11.90 7.73
C ILE A 603 7.18 -10.44 7.25
N ASN A 604 6.08 -9.69 7.37
CA ASN A 604 6.03 -8.26 7.07
C ASN A 604 6.42 -7.43 8.33
N LEU A 605 7.27 -6.39 8.18
CA LEU A 605 7.73 -5.57 9.30
C LEU A 605 6.70 -4.51 9.75
N TYR A 606 5.64 -4.25 8.99
CA TYR A 606 4.63 -3.23 9.33
C TYR A 606 3.73 -3.59 10.52
N ASP A 607 3.77 -4.83 11.00
CA ASP A 607 3.06 -5.25 12.20
C ASP A 607 3.72 -4.75 13.51
N VAL A 608 4.70 -3.81 13.46
CA VAL A 608 5.56 -3.42 14.60
C VAL A 608 5.58 -1.91 14.89
N LYS A 609 4.67 -1.08 14.33
CA LYS A 609 4.68 0.39 14.61
C LYS A 609 4.00 0.82 15.92
N ASP A 610 4.77 1.53 16.75
CA ASP A 610 4.44 2.18 18.04
C ASP A 610 3.46 3.38 17.98
N ARG A 611 2.60 3.52 16.96
CA ARG A 611 1.66 4.67 16.87
C ARG A 611 0.20 4.34 16.58
N GLY A 612 -0.24 3.11 16.80
CA GLY A 612 -1.67 2.76 16.76
C GLY A 612 -2.36 2.85 15.39
N GLU A 613 -1.69 3.34 14.34
CA GLU A 613 -2.18 3.27 12.95
C GLU A 613 -1.47 2.16 12.18
N ILE A 614 -2.23 1.13 11.81
CA ILE A 614 -1.78 0.09 10.89
C ILE A 614 -1.85 0.67 9.47
N LYS A 615 -0.71 0.81 8.80
CA LYS A 615 -0.67 1.10 7.36
C LYS A 615 -0.28 -0.17 6.62
N PHE A 616 -1.24 -0.78 5.95
CA PHE A 616 -1.06 -1.99 5.17
C PHE A 616 -0.44 -1.66 3.81
N GLY A 617 0.60 -2.41 3.43
CA GLY A 617 1.18 -2.39 2.09
C GLY A 617 1.65 -3.80 1.71
N PHE A 618 1.53 -4.14 0.43
CA PHE A 618 1.99 -5.42 -0.14
C PHE A 618 3.38 -5.81 0.38
N LEU A 619 3.67 -7.11 0.64
CA LEU A 619 5.03 -7.61 0.95
C LEU A 619 6.08 -7.17 -0.09
N SER A 620 5.64 -7.01 -1.33
CA SER A 620 6.39 -6.45 -2.46
C SER A 620 6.80 -4.98 -2.30
N ALA A 621 6.07 -4.23 -1.48
CA ALA A 621 6.17 -2.78 -1.30
C ALA A 621 6.46 -2.39 0.16
N SER A 622 6.59 -3.35 1.07
CA SER A 622 6.87 -3.16 2.50
C SER A 622 8.28 -3.65 2.86
N SER A 623 8.66 -3.41 4.11
CA SER A 623 9.87 -3.94 4.71
C SER A 623 9.53 -5.32 5.26
N SER A 624 10.43 -6.30 5.13
CA SER A 624 10.10 -7.70 5.38
C SER A 624 11.28 -8.48 5.94
N VAL A 625 10.99 -9.59 6.63
CA VAL A 625 11.97 -10.57 7.07
C VAL A 625 11.77 -11.87 6.30
N TYR A 626 12.86 -12.43 5.79
CA TYR A 626 12.91 -13.78 5.22
C TYR A 626 13.67 -14.69 6.18
N VAL A 627 13.12 -15.88 6.44
CA VAL A 627 13.66 -16.89 7.36
C VAL A 627 13.91 -18.18 6.56
N ASP A 628 15.12 -18.72 6.67
CA ASP A 628 15.53 -20.00 6.10
C ASP A 628 16.01 -20.89 7.25
N LYS A 629 15.19 -21.88 7.65
CA LYS A 629 15.45 -22.76 8.80
C LYS A 629 16.58 -23.74 8.51
N ASP A 630 16.72 -24.19 7.27
CA ASP A 630 17.72 -25.17 6.90
C ASP A 630 19.13 -24.57 6.89
N LYS A 631 19.24 -23.30 6.47
CA LYS A 631 20.51 -22.56 6.53
C LYS A 631 20.73 -21.83 7.86
N GLU A 632 19.79 -21.92 8.79
CA GLU A 632 19.76 -21.14 10.04
C GLU A 632 20.07 -19.67 9.76
N SER A 633 19.35 -19.05 8.81
CA SER A 633 19.62 -17.68 8.36
C SER A 633 18.38 -16.82 8.22
N LEU A 634 18.58 -15.52 8.43
CA LEU A 634 17.57 -14.46 8.45
C LEU A 634 18.03 -13.34 7.53
N ALA A 635 17.15 -12.83 6.67
CA ALA A 635 17.40 -11.62 5.91
C ALA A 635 16.34 -10.57 6.25
N ILE A 636 16.76 -9.43 6.79
CA ILE A 636 15.88 -8.33 7.18
C ILE A 636 16.03 -7.22 6.14
N PHE A 637 14.96 -6.96 5.39
CA PHE A 637 14.90 -5.94 4.35
C PHE A 637 14.20 -4.70 4.87
N THR A 638 14.98 -3.64 5.14
CA THR A 638 14.48 -2.35 5.65
C THR A 638 14.53 -1.25 4.58
N LYS A 639 13.74 -0.21 4.80
CA LYS A 639 13.59 0.98 3.98
C LYS A 639 13.93 2.21 4.80
N ASP A 640 14.00 3.34 4.13
CA ASP A 640 14.25 4.61 4.77
C ASP A 640 13.21 4.92 5.86
N LYS A 641 13.73 5.28 7.05
CA LYS A 641 13.02 5.60 8.30
C LYS A 641 12.32 4.44 8.98
N ASP A 642 12.69 3.22 8.65
CA ASP A 642 12.19 2.05 9.40
C ASP A 642 12.73 2.02 10.83
N ILE A 643 11.90 1.45 11.70
CA ILE A 643 12.25 1.12 13.08
C ILE A 643 12.21 -0.41 13.20
N VAL A 644 13.32 -1.00 13.64
CA VAL A 644 13.51 -2.44 13.79
C VAL A 644 13.57 -2.73 15.29
N ASP A 645 12.51 -3.30 15.85
CA ASP A 645 12.50 -3.80 17.22
C ASP A 645 12.89 -5.27 17.23
N ILE A 646 14.10 -5.57 17.72
CA ILE A 646 14.69 -6.91 17.65
C ILE A 646 13.84 -7.92 18.42
N GLU A 647 13.43 -7.59 19.65
CA GLU A 647 12.69 -8.52 20.51
C GLU A 647 11.33 -8.84 19.89
N ARG A 648 10.59 -7.82 19.45
CA ARG A 648 9.29 -8.02 18.77
C ARG A 648 9.40 -8.81 17.47
N ILE A 649 10.47 -8.62 16.69
CA ILE A 649 10.69 -9.38 15.45
C ILE A 649 10.98 -10.84 15.77
N TYR A 650 11.84 -11.11 16.75
CA TYR A 650 12.19 -12.46 17.13
C TYR A 650 10.98 -13.21 17.68
N ASP A 651 10.18 -12.60 18.56
CA ASP A 651 8.96 -13.23 19.10
C ASP A 651 8.01 -13.67 17.98
N LYS A 652 7.80 -12.83 16.96
CA LYS A 652 6.97 -13.20 15.80
C LYS A 652 7.54 -14.32 14.96
N ILE A 653 8.86 -14.40 14.83
CA ILE A 653 9.51 -15.50 14.11
C ILE A 653 9.31 -16.80 14.91
N ARG A 654 9.50 -16.76 16.24
CA ARG A 654 9.27 -17.92 17.11
C ARG A 654 7.82 -18.39 16.99
N ASP A 655 6.85 -17.47 17.09
CA ASP A 655 5.42 -17.77 17.00
C ASP A 655 5.02 -18.37 15.64
N LYS A 656 5.54 -17.81 14.53
CA LYS A 656 5.14 -18.23 13.18
C LYS A 656 5.82 -19.51 12.71
N PHE A 657 7.08 -19.72 13.08
CA PHE A 657 7.92 -20.78 12.50
C PHE A 657 8.29 -21.90 13.47
N ASP A 658 7.85 -21.81 14.74
CA ASP A 658 8.12 -22.79 15.80
C ASP A 658 9.64 -23.00 15.96
N ILE A 659 10.35 -21.91 16.26
CA ILE A 659 11.81 -21.88 16.42
C ILE A 659 12.14 -21.50 17.86
N ASP A 660 12.73 -22.42 18.62
CA ASP A 660 13.04 -22.22 20.04
C ASP A 660 14.29 -21.37 20.30
N SER A 661 15.25 -21.36 19.37
CA SER A 661 16.53 -20.63 19.52
C SER A 661 16.91 -19.86 18.26
N LEU A 662 16.65 -18.55 18.26
CA LEU A 662 16.97 -17.65 17.14
C LEU A 662 18.38 -17.05 17.25
N GLU A 663 19.00 -17.18 18.41
CA GLU A 663 20.23 -16.47 18.77
C GLU A 663 21.45 -16.96 17.97
N ASN A 664 21.34 -18.14 17.35
CA ASN A 664 22.37 -18.75 16.51
C ASN A 664 22.18 -18.47 15.01
N TYR A 665 21.03 -17.94 14.60
CA TYR A 665 20.74 -17.71 13.19
C TYR A 665 21.61 -16.55 12.67
N LYS A 666 22.20 -16.74 11.48
CA LYS A 666 22.93 -15.68 10.80
C LYS A 666 21.97 -14.59 10.31
N VAL A 667 22.23 -13.32 10.60
CA VAL A 667 21.32 -12.21 10.23
C VAL A 667 21.96 -11.29 9.20
N ASP A 668 21.34 -11.17 8.03
CA ASP A 668 21.69 -10.17 7.02
C ASP A 668 20.70 -8.99 7.10
N LEU A 669 21.12 -7.86 7.69
CA LEU A 669 20.32 -6.63 7.76
C LEU A 669 20.63 -5.70 6.57
N PHE A 670 19.63 -5.45 5.73
CA PHE A 670 19.74 -4.57 4.56
C PHE A 670 18.99 -3.25 4.77
N LEU A 671 19.65 -2.12 4.53
CA LEU A 671 19.00 -0.80 4.37
C LEU A 671 18.89 -0.45 2.88
N ASN A 672 17.68 -0.52 2.35
CA ASN A 672 17.31 -0.52 0.92
C ASN A 672 17.96 -1.67 0.13
N ALA A 673 19.29 -1.67 0.00
CA ALA A 673 20.09 -2.79 -0.52
C ALA A 673 21.55 -2.77 -0.05
N THR A 674 21.90 -1.94 0.93
CA THR A 674 23.24 -1.94 1.53
C THR A 674 23.23 -2.89 2.71
N LEU A 675 24.16 -3.84 2.72
CA LEU A 675 24.28 -4.83 3.78
C LEU A 675 25.05 -4.22 4.96
N LEU A 676 24.44 -4.21 6.14
CA LEU A 676 24.99 -3.60 7.33
C LEU A 676 25.80 -4.64 8.12
N LYS A 677 27.13 -4.53 8.11
CA LYS A 677 28.05 -5.49 8.76
C LYS A 677 28.70 -4.96 10.06
N GLY A 678 28.46 -3.70 10.40
CA GLY A 678 29.08 -3.02 11.55
C GLY A 678 30.31 -2.19 11.19
N ALA A 679 30.97 -1.67 12.22
CA ALA A 679 32.02 -0.66 12.12
C ALA A 679 32.89 -0.58 13.39
N ASN A 680 33.97 0.20 13.35
CA ASN A 680 34.79 0.49 14.53
C ASN A 680 34.42 1.86 15.10
N GLU A 681 34.60 2.05 16.40
CA GLU A 681 34.36 3.34 17.05
C GLU A 681 35.29 4.42 16.46
N ALA A 682 34.70 5.56 16.12
CA ALA A 682 35.42 6.71 15.62
C ALA A 682 36.24 7.34 16.75
N LYS A 683 37.50 7.70 16.49
CA LYS A 683 38.42 8.24 17.51
C LYS A 683 37.89 9.48 18.22
N ASP A 684 37.13 10.31 17.50
CA ASP A 684 36.66 11.61 17.98
C ASP A 684 35.18 11.59 18.41
N TYR A 685 34.49 10.45 18.32
CA TYR A 685 33.04 10.37 18.57
C TYR A 685 32.66 9.11 19.36
N LYS A 686 32.54 9.27 20.68
CA LYS A 686 32.14 8.19 21.60
C LYS A 686 30.76 7.66 21.19
N PHE A 687 30.63 6.33 21.05
CA PHE A 687 29.45 5.65 20.53
C PHE A 687 29.07 5.94 19.06
N GLY A 688 29.91 6.65 18.31
CA GLY A 688 29.82 6.74 16.86
C GLY A 688 30.76 5.74 16.22
N PHE A 689 30.25 4.95 15.27
CA PHE A 689 31.02 3.90 14.62
C PHE A 689 31.03 4.13 13.11
N THR A 690 32.22 3.97 12.53
CA THR A 690 32.44 4.10 11.10
C THR A 690 33.57 3.21 10.59
N ASN A 691 33.62 2.99 9.28
CA ASN A 691 34.61 2.12 8.63
C ASN A 691 35.82 2.89 8.06
N PHE A 692 35.92 4.19 8.33
CA PHE A 692 37.07 5.00 7.94
C PHE A 692 38.16 4.90 9.03
N LYS A 693 39.35 4.43 8.63
CA LYS A 693 40.54 4.48 9.49
C LYS A 693 41.08 5.90 9.46
N ASP A 694 41.13 6.56 10.61
CA ASP A 694 41.94 7.77 10.88
C ASP A 694 41.48 9.13 10.30
N GLU A 695 40.20 9.33 9.96
CA GLU A 695 39.70 10.61 9.44
C GLU A 695 38.97 11.46 10.49
N LYS A 696 39.16 12.80 10.43
CA LYS A 696 38.43 13.79 11.23
C LYS A 696 37.06 14.04 10.59
N GLU A 697 36.09 14.48 11.41
CA GLU A 697 34.67 14.72 11.02
C GLU A 697 34.49 15.53 9.73
N HIS A 698 35.43 16.44 9.41
CA HIS A 698 35.36 17.31 8.23
C HIS A 698 35.60 16.58 6.89
N ASP A 699 36.29 15.44 6.89
CA ASP A 699 36.69 14.70 5.68
C ASP A 699 35.62 13.66 5.25
N LEU A 700 34.76 13.23 6.20
CA LEU A 700 33.72 12.21 5.99
C LEU A 700 32.53 12.66 5.12
N TYR A 701 32.41 13.97 4.85
CA TYR A 701 31.27 14.57 4.16
C TYR A 701 31.58 15.21 2.80
N GLU A 702 32.86 15.23 2.37
CA GLU A 702 33.25 15.77 1.06
C GLU A 702 33.20 14.72 -0.07
N ASN A 703 33.36 13.42 0.24
CA ASN A 703 33.31 12.33 -0.76
C ASN A 703 31.89 11.75 -0.91
N LYS A 704 31.06 12.40 -1.74
CA LYS A 704 29.65 12.00 -1.98
C LYS A 704 29.48 10.62 -2.63
N ASP A 705 30.49 10.09 -3.31
CA ASP A 705 30.37 8.85 -4.10
C ASP A 705 30.71 7.57 -3.32
N GLU A 706 31.33 7.67 -2.13
CA GLU A 706 31.78 6.52 -1.31
C GLU A 706 31.24 6.49 0.13
N GLN A 707 30.18 7.26 0.45
CA GLN A 707 29.60 7.25 1.80
C GLN A 707 29.16 5.84 2.23
N LYS A 708 29.91 5.28 3.19
CA LYS A 708 29.61 4.04 3.92
C LYS A 708 28.65 4.32 5.08
N PRO A 709 27.95 3.31 5.61
CA PRO A 709 27.02 3.50 6.73
C PRO A 709 27.75 4.05 7.97
N PHE A 710 27.13 5.04 8.62
CA PHE A 710 27.49 5.55 9.94
C PHE A 710 26.51 5.02 10.97
N TYR A 711 27.02 4.60 12.13
CA TYR A 711 26.23 3.98 13.18
C TYR A 711 26.39 4.81 14.46
N TYR A 712 25.29 5.13 15.11
CA TYR A 712 25.28 5.84 16.38
C TYR A 712 24.53 5.01 17.42
N PHE A 713 25.22 4.63 18.49
CA PHE A 713 24.66 3.84 19.56
C PHE A 713 24.24 4.73 20.74
N SER A 714 22.97 4.68 21.12
CA SER A 714 22.44 5.35 22.31
C SER A 714 22.19 4.30 23.40
N PRO A 715 22.99 4.27 24.48
CA PRO A 715 22.77 3.35 25.60
C PRO A 715 21.49 3.65 26.38
N ARG A 716 20.91 2.65 27.05
CA ARG A 716 19.83 2.84 28.04
C ARG A 716 20.40 3.14 29.43
N ASP A 717 19.57 3.73 30.29
CA ASP A 717 19.91 4.10 31.68
C ASP A 717 19.89 2.91 32.66
N ASP A 718 19.50 1.71 32.22
CA ASP A 718 19.58 0.48 33.01
C ASP A 718 20.97 -0.17 32.87
N GLU A 719 21.40 -1.01 33.83
CA GLU A 719 22.70 -1.71 33.77
C GLU A 719 22.84 -2.70 32.58
N SER A 720 21.90 -2.70 31.62
CA SER A 720 21.94 -3.57 30.43
C SER A 720 22.72 -2.91 29.29
N SER A 721 23.53 -3.69 28.55
CA SER A 721 24.22 -3.23 27.33
C SER A 721 23.27 -2.98 26.14
N LYS A 722 21.95 -3.03 26.36
CA LYS A 722 20.90 -2.89 25.35
C LYS A 722 20.53 -1.42 25.15
N GLY A 723 20.83 -0.87 23.98
CA GLY A 723 20.50 0.49 23.58
C GLY A 723 19.70 0.56 22.28
N SER A 724 19.62 1.75 21.70
CA SER A 724 19.16 1.93 20.31
C SER A 724 20.34 2.23 19.38
N LEU A 725 20.34 1.64 18.20
CA LEU A 725 21.34 1.90 17.16
C LEU A 725 20.70 2.64 16.00
N ASP A 726 21.06 3.91 15.84
CA ASP A 726 20.66 4.73 14.70
C ASP A 726 21.71 4.59 13.59
N ILE A 727 21.27 4.11 12.42
CA ILE A 727 22.14 3.83 11.28
C ILE A 727 21.75 4.78 10.16
N THR A 728 22.72 5.57 9.68
CA THR A 728 22.53 6.46 8.54
C THR A 728 23.42 6.01 7.40
N ASN A 729 22.85 5.89 6.21
CA ASN A 729 23.58 5.57 4.99
C ASN A 729 23.08 6.48 3.86
N LYS A 730 23.96 7.37 3.38
CA LYS A 730 23.61 8.45 2.45
C LYS A 730 22.41 9.25 2.98
N ASN A 731 21.33 9.36 2.19
CA ASN A 731 20.11 10.09 2.56
C ASN A 731 19.06 9.20 3.24
N THR A 732 19.44 8.03 3.76
CA THR A 732 18.51 7.07 4.36
C THR A 732 18.94 6.69 5.75
N SER A 733 17.97 6.44 6.63
CA SER A 733 18.25 6.07 8.03
C SER A 733 17.35 4.97 8.53
N ILE A 734 17.84 4.14 9.44
CA ILE A 734 17.01 3.19 10.23
C ILE A 734 17.37 3.30 11.70
N ARG A 735 16.40 2.97 12.55
CA ARG A 735 16.59 2.87 14.00
C ARG A 735 16.39 1.43 14.43
N VAL A 736 17.38 0.84 15.09
CA VAL A 736 17.29 -0.50 15.68
C VAL A 736 17.12 -0.37 17.19
N LEU A 737 16.09 -0.97 17.76
CA LEU A 737 15.80 -0.96 19.20
C LEU A 737 16.26 -2.27 19.85
N GLY A 738 16.72 -2.19 21.10
CA GLY A 738 17.18 -3.36 21.86
C GLY A 738 18.52 -3.91 21.35
N TYR A 739 19.33 -3.06 20.71
CA TYR A 739 20.62 -3.43 20.16
C TYR A 739 21.65 -3.62 21.29
N ASP A 740 22.28 -4.77 21.34
CA ASP A 740 23.37 -5.09 22.27
C ASP A 740 24.72 -4.86 21.58
N ILE A 741 25.44 -3.86 22.07
CA ILE A 741 26.75 -3.49 21.53
C ILE A 741 27.84 -4.52 21.85
N ASP A 742 27.71 -5.26 22.95
CA ASP A 742 28.75 -6.19 23.41
C ASP A 742 28.58 -7.56 22.74
N MET A 743 27.33 -8.01 22.57
CA MET A 743 27.01 -9.26 21.86
C MET A 743 26.96 -9.09 20.33
N GLY A 744 26.82 -7.85 19.83
CA GLY A 744 26.68 -7.56 18.40
C GLY A 744 25.37 -8.11 17.84
N SER A 745 24.25 -7.42 18.09
CA SER A 745 22.93 -7.87 17.61
C SER A 745 22.78 -7.80 16.08
N LEU A 746 21.94 -8.68 15.52
CA LEU A 746 21.65 -8.75 14.07
C LEU A 746 22.90 -8.88 13.18
N ASP A 747 23.98 -9.51 13.69
CA ASP A 747 25.29 -9.64 13.03
C ASP A 747 25.97 -8.31 12.64
N VAL A 748 25.44 -7.18 13.11
CA VAL A 748 26.13 -5.91 13.08
C VAL A 748 27.15 -5.94 14.23
N LYS A 749 28.44 -5.83 13.92
CA LYS A 749 29.50 -5.93 14.94
C LYS A 749 30.17 -4.57 15.11
N LEU A 750 29.90 -3.93 16.25
CA LEU A 750 30.50 -2.65 16.60
C LEU A 750 31.70 -2.89 17.50
N LYS A 751 32.89 -2.47 17.07
CA LYS A 751 34.13 -2.64 17.85
C LYS A 751 34.49 -1.32 18.51
N ARG A 752 34.46 -1.29 19.85
CA ARG A 752 34.94 -0.14 20.63
C ARG A 752 36.45 0.06 20.44
N ALA A 753 36.90 1.32 20.54
CA ALA A 753 38.33 1.59 20.61
C ALA A 753 38.86 1.07 21.96
N ASN A 754 39.86 0.16 21.93
CA ASN A 754 40.40 -0.60 23.07
C ASN A 754 40.08 -0.10 24.50
N ASN A 755 39.48 -1.00 25.28
CA ASN A 755 39.20 -0.90 26.72
C ASN A 755 40.40 -0.40 27.55
N ASP A 756 40.42 0.89 27.87
CA ASP A 756 41.08 1.41 29.06
C ASP A 756 39.97 2.00 29.98
N GLU A 757 39.25 1.15 30.71
CA GLU A 757 38.26 1.58 31.74
C GLU A 757 38.88 2.55 32.76
N LYS A 758 40.20 2.49 32.96
CA LYS A 758 40.98 3.42 33.77
C LYS A 758 41.17 4.80 33.14
N LYS A 759 41.09 4.94 31.81
CA LYS A 759 41.11 6.23 31.12
C LYS A 759 39.71 6.81 30.93
N GLU A 760 38.66 6.00 30.79
CA GLU A 760 37.28 6.49 30.73
C GLU A 760 36.85 7.17 32.03
N SER A 761 37.20 6.60 33.18
CA SER A 761 37.03 7.26 34.48
C SER A 761 37.90 8.53 34.60
N GLN A 762 39.10 8.57 34.01
CA GLN A 762 39.95 9.76 34.02
C GLN A 762 39.54 10.84 33.01
N MET A 763 38.91 10.51 31.88
CA MET A 763 38.41 11.46 30.88
C MET A 763 37.01 12.00 31.24
N GLN A 764 36.12 11.19 31.82
CA GLN A 764 34.89 11.70 32.43
C GLN A 764 35.19 12.57 33.64
N ASN A 765 36.22 12.25 34.44
CA ASN A 765 36.72 13.16 35.46
C ASN A 765 37.38 14.41 34.84
N LYS A 766 37.99 14.33 33.65
CA LYS A 766 38.59 15.50 32.97
C LYS A 766 37.58 16.45 32.32
N GLU A 767 36.49 15.96 31.73
CA GLU A 767 35.40 16.83 31.26
C GLU A 767 34.62 17.47 32.43
N VAL A 768 34.64 16.85 33.62
CA VAL A 768 34.18 17.47 34.88
C VAL A 768 35.22 18.47 35.44
N LEU A 769 36.51 18.28 35.17
CA LEU A 769 37.62 19.15 35.63
C LEU A 769 37.90 20.36 34.72
N ASP A 770 37.50 20.35 33.44
CA ASP A 770 37.78 21.46 32.51
C ASP A 770 36.82 22.66 32.62
N HIS A 771 35.89 22.65 33.59
CA HIS A 771 35.07 23.81 33.92
C HIS A 771 34.88 24.00 35.43
N GLN A 772 35.97 24.08 36.20
CA GLN A 772 35.91 24.54 37.60
C GLN A 772 37.13 25.40 37.95
N SER A 773 36.87 26.67 38.27
CA SER A 773 37.76 27.48 39.10
C SER A 773 37.76 26.90 40.51
N LEU A 774 38.60 25.87 40.75
CA LEU A 774 38.89 25.37 42.09
C LEU A 774 39.44 26.53 42.94
N PRO A 775 38.91 26.80 44.14
CA PRO A 775 39.63 27.59 45.14
C PRO A 775 41.02 26.95 45.33
N LEU A 776 42.09 27.76 45.32
CA LEU A 776 43.46 27.25 45.50
C LEU A 776 43.52 26.33 46.74
N GLY A 777 43.73 25.03 46.53
CA GLY A 777 43.82 24.03 47.61
C GLY A 777 42.53 23.31 48.02
N ALA A 778 41.42 23.41 47.25
CA ALA A 778 40.19 22.66 47.50
C ALA A 778 40.05 21.40 46.61
N VAL A 779 39.23 20.43 47.04
CA VAL A 779 38.91 19.17 46.31
C VAL A 779 37.40 19.09 46.06
N ALA A 780 36.99 18.77 44.83
CA ALA A 780 35.59 18.54 44.46
C ALA A 780 35.15 17.11 44.82
N THR A 781 34.00 16.99 45.50
CA THR A 781 33.42 15.71 45.92
C THR A 781 31.93 15.64 45.57
N ASN A 782 31.51 14.56 44.92
CA ASN A 782 30.10 14.30 44.65
C ASN A 782 29.38 13.85 45.92
N PHE A 783 28.11 14.23 46.04
CA PHE A 783 27.24 13.78 47.12
C PHE A 783 25.81 13.65 46.61
N THR A 784 25.00 12.81 47.26
CA THR A 784 23.57 12.67 46.94
C THR A 784 22.76 13.32 48.03
N ALA A 785 21.85 14.23 47.66
CA ALA A 785 20.95 14.87 48.62
C ALA A 785 19.57 15.16 48.02
N HIS A 786 18.66 15.52 48.92
CA HIS A 786 17.33 15.94 48.57
C HIS A 786 17.37 17.32 47.88
N PRO A 787 16.63 17.51 46.79
CA PRO A 787 16.42 18.81 46.20
C PRO A 787 15.39 19.62 46.97
N VAL A 788 15.33 20.92 46.70
CA VAL A 788 14.32 21.83 47.26
C VAL A 788 12.97 21.60 46.56
N ILE A 789 11.90 21.48 47.34
CA ILE A 789 10.50 21.37 46.86
C ILE A 789 9.66 22.54 47.41
N GLU A 790 8.46 22.80 46.86
CA GLU A 790 7.63 23.97 47.21
C GLU A 790 7.29 24.11 48.71
N ASP A 791 7.25 22.99 49.44
CA ASP A 791 6.94 22.97 50.88
C ASP A 791 8.15 23.27 51.79
N ASP A 792 9.35 23.39 51.22
CA ASP A 792 10.54 23.70 52.01
C ASP A 792 10.54 25.14 52.54
N ILE A 793 11.28 25.37 53.63
CA ILE A 793 11.38 26.69 54.27
C ILE A 793 12.78 27.24 54.09
N ILE A 794 12.92 28.24 53.21
CA ILE A 794 14.15 28.99 53.03
C ILE A 794 13.99 30.40 53.62
N THR A 795 14.96 30.83 54.42
CA THR A 795 14.96 32.14 55.09
C THR A 795 16.24 32.93 54.83
N CYS A 796 16.16 34.24 54.97
CA CYS A 796 17.31 35.13 55.10
C CYS A 796 17.69 35.26 56.59
N PRO A 797 18.91 35.73 56.92
CA PRO A 797 19.36 35.84 58.32
C PRO A 797 18.57 36.85 59.15
N HIS A 798 17.75 37.68 58.49
CA HIS A 798 16.89 38.69 59.10
C HIS A 798 15.44 38.22 59.29
N GLY A 799 15.17 36.92 59.14
CA GLY A 799 13.85 36.31 59.37
C GLY A 799 12.88 36.38 58.19
N GLY A 800 13.28 36.94 57.05
CA GLY A 800 12.46 36.95 55.84
C GLY A 800 12.42 35.57 55.19
N ARG A 801 11.24 35.11 54.75
CA ARG A 801 11.02 33.81 54.13
C ARG A 801 10.93 33.95 52.61
N VAL A 802 11.62 33.08 51.88
CA VAL A 802 11.50 32.98 50.42
C VAL A 802 10.17 32.32 50.07
N VAL A 803 9.41 32.93 49.16
CA VAL A 803 8.19 32.35 48.60
C VAL A 803 8.58 31.38 47.49
N LEU A 804 8.52 30.08 47.78
CA LEU A 804 8.79 29.02 46.80
C LEU A 804 7.55 28.75 45.96
N LYS A 805 7.71 28.77 44.64
CA LYS A 805 6.67 28.42 43.67
C LYS A 805 7.29 27.83 42.42
N SER A 806 7.05 26.55 42.20
CA SER A 806 7.52 25.80 41.04
C SER A 806 6.76 26.20 39.78
N LYS A 807 7.49 26.54 38.72
CA LYS A 807 6.93 26.74 37.38
C LYS A 807 7.45 25.65 36.44
N ALA A 808 8.77 25.53 36.32
CA ALA A 808 9.43 24.58 35.42
C ALA A 808 9.58 23.18 36.04
N GLY A 809 9.69 23.08 37.38
CA GLY A 809 9.74 21.80 38.08
C GLY A 809 8.37 21.14 38.36
N LYS A 810 7.25 21.74 37.93
CA LYS A 810 5.89 21.36 38.37
C LYS A 810 5.48 19.92 38.04
N SER A 811 6.04 19.33 36.99
CA SER A 811 5.77 17.94 36.58
C SER A 811 6.48 16.89 37.43
N ILE A 812 7.47 17.29 38.24
CA ILE A 812 8.30 16.38 39.05
C ILE A 812 7.97 16.64 40.50
N LYS A 813 7.45 15.62 41.18
CA LYS A 813 6.86 15.77 42.50
C LYS A 813 7.38 14.73 43.48
N SER A 814 7.51 15.13 44.73
CA SER A 814 7.59 14.23 45.88
C SER A 814 6.30 14.34 46.66
N GLN A 815 5.52 13.26 46.77
CA GLN A 815 4.24 13.26 47.50
C GLN A 815 3.32 14.42 47.09
N ASP A 816 3.14 14.60 45.78
CA ASP A 816 2.38 15.70 45.14
C ASP A 816 2.90 17.13 45.32
N ILE A 817 4.05 17.33 45.96
CA ILE A 817 4.71 18.63 46.12
C ILE A 817 5.79 18.80 45.05
N ALA A 818 5.76 19.91 44.31
CA ALA A 818 6.60 20.13 43.14
C ALA A 818 8.06 20.49 43.47
N LEU A 819 8.98 20.05 42.60
CA LEU A 819 10.40 20.37 42.61
C LEU A 819 10.67 21.86 42.28
N ILE A 820 11.64 22.47 42.96
CA ILE A 820 12.14 23.82 42.64
C ILE A 820 13.42 23.70 41.81
N LEU A 821 13.38 24.21 40.58
CA LEU A 821 14.57 24.34 39.73
C LEU A 821 15.28 25.67 40.00
N GLY A 822 16.56 25.77 39.61
CA GLY A 822 17.36 26.98 39.78
C GLY A 822 16.67 28.25 39.25
N ARG A 823 16.07 28.16 38.05
CA ARG A 823 15.30 29.27 37.45
C ARG A 823 14.02 29.64 38.19
N ASP A 824 13.38 28.67 38.86
CA ASP A 824 12.18 28.92 39.65
C ASP A 824 12.53 29.71 40.92
N PHE A 825 13.74 29.47 41.46
CA PHE A 825 14.21 30.05 42.70
C PHE A 825 14.79 31.47 42.53
N LEU A 826 15.49 31.75 41.43
CA LEU A 826 16.01 33.09 41.17
C LEU A 826 14.88 34.13 41.07
N GLY A 827 15.04 35.28 41.75
CA GLY A 827 14.04 36.33 41.75
C GLY A 827 12.83 36.05 42.65
N SER A 828 12.78 34.89 43.33
CA SER A 828 11.70 34.55 44.26
C SER A 828 11.57 35.60 45.37
N PRO A 829 10.35 36.10 45.68
CA PRO A 829 10.15 37.12 46.71
C PRO A 829 10.60 36.65 48.09
N ILE A 830 11.23 37.53 48.87
CA ILE A 830 11.50 37.35 50.29
C ILE A 830 10.53 38.24 51.07
N VAL A 831 9.68 37.63 51.89
CA VAL A 831 8.63 38.31 52.65
C VAL A 831 8.87 38.21 54.16
N GLY A 832 8.48 39.24 54.92
CA GLY A 832 8.62 39.23 56.38
C GLY A 832 10.05 39.47 56.91
N CYS A 833 10.93 40.08 56.11
CA CYS A 833 12.29 40.42 56.55
C CYS A 833 12.29 41.65 57.47
N SER A 834 12.90 41.53 58.65
CA SER A 834 12.88 42.56 59.72
C SER A 834 14.04 43.56 59.69
N ALA A 835 14.93 43.49 58.69
CA ALA A 835 16.09 44.39 58.59
C ALA A 835 15.69 45.83 58.25
N ASN A 836 16.47 46.81 58.73
CA ASN A 836 16.34 48.24 58.37
C ASN A 836 16.35 48.48 56.85
N SER A 837 17.04 47.60 56.11
CA SER A 837 16.97 47.51 54.66
C SER A 837 16.58 46.07 54.32
N PRO A 838 15.28 45.76 54.16
CA PRO A 838 14.82 44.39 54.06
C PRO A 838 15.36 43.68 52.80
N CYS A 839 15.63 42.39 52.95
CA CYS A 839 15.79 41.47 51.83
C CYS A 839 14.42 41.30 51.17
N THR A 840 14.36 41.51 49.86
CA THR A 840 13.09 41.52 49.12
C THR A 840 12.98 40.41 48.08
N CYS A 841 14.09 39.82 47.63
CA CYS A 841 14.08 38.63 46.78
C CYS A 841 15.43 37.88 46.82
N VAL A 842 15.42 36.66 46.29
CA VAL A 842 16.63 35.92 45.92
C VAL A 842 17.27 36.64 44.73
N ALA A 843 18.54 37.02 44.85
CA ALA A 843 19.25 37.76 43.82
C ALA A 843 20.36 36.96 43.12
N HIS A 844 20.80 35.85 43.73
CA HIS A 844 21.88 35.05 43.19
C HIS A 844 21.71 33.56 43.53
N VAL A 845 21.85 32.71 42.52
CA VAL A 845 21.84 31.24 42.61
C VAL A 845 23.05 30.71 41.83
N PRO A 846 24.12 30.28 42.50
CA PRO A 846 25.32 29.79 41.80
C PRO A 846 25.14 28.35 41.33
N LYS A 847 25.93 27.91 40.32
CA LYS A 847 25.94 26.50 39.86
C LYS A 847 26.33 25.53 40.99
N SER A 848 27.13 25.98 41.96
CA SER A 848 27.44 25.22 43.17
C SER A 848 26.26 25.05 44.13
N ALA A 849 25.08 25.61 43.83
CA ALA A 849 23.84 25.36 44.57
C ALA A 849 22.93 24.33 43.88
N LEU A 850 23.32 23.82 42.70
CA LEU A 850 22.47 23.06 41.79
C LEU A 850 22.95 21.60 41.62
N SER A 851 22.08 20.75 41.09
CA SER A 851 22.39 19.35 40.77
C SER A 851 23.47 19.24 39.69
N ALA A 852 24.18 18.11 39.67
CA ALA A 852 25.22 17.81 38.67
C ALA A 852 24.61 17.59 37.27
N LYS A 853 23.42 16.98 37.20
CA LYS A 853 22.69 16.68 35.96
C LYS A 853 21.44 17.56 35.81
N ARG A 854 21.01 17.73 34.55
CA ARG A 854 19.80 18.48 34.20
C ARG A 854 18.53 17.67 34.38
N VAL A 855 17.43 18.38 34.62
CA VAL A 855 16.08 17.89 34.86
C VAL A 855 15.11 18.94 34.29
N ASN A 856 14.21 18.57 33.37
CA ASN A 856 13.34 19.51 32.64
C ASN A 856 14.10 20.73 32.07
N GLU A 857 15.21 20.49 31.37
CA GLU A 857 16.04 21.52 30.72
C GLU A 857 16.72 22.52 31.68
N ASP A 858 16.65 22.33 33.01
CA ASP A 858 17.37 23.11 34.04
C ASP A 858 18.05 22.19 35.07
N TYR A 859 18.55 22.73 36.18
CA TYR A 859 19.11 21.98 37.28
C TYR A 859 18.27 22.11 38.55
N ALA A 860 18.18 21.04 39.33
CA ALA A 860 17.46 21.02 40.60
C ALA A 860 18.23 21.82 41.66
N LEU A 861 17.54 22.63 42.46
CA LEU A 861 18.15 23.35 43.57
C LEU A 861 18.42 22.36 44.73
N MET A 862 19.64 22.31 45.23
CA MET A 862 20.06 21.33 46.25
C MET A 862 19.89 21.90 47.65
N GLN A 863 19.14 21.22 48.54
CA GLN A 863 18.92 21.70 49.91
C GLN A 863 20.23 21.96 50.66
N ASP A 864 21.20 21.07 50.48
CA ASP A 864 22.50 21.15 51.15
C ASP A 864 23.32 22.39 50.77
N LEU A 865 23.05 22.98 49.61
CA LEU A 865 23.86 24.04 49.02
C LEU A 865 23.11 25.39 48.92
N VAL A 866 21.90 25.49 49.49
CA VAL A 866 21.10 26.74 49.50
C VAL A 866 21.87 27.91 50.13
N HIS A 867 22.79 27.61 51.04
CA HIS A 867 23.62 28.61 51.72
C HIS A 867 24.63 29.32 50.80
N HIS A 868 24.83 28.81 49.57
CA HIS A 868 25.55 29.50 48.51
C HIS A 868 24.70 30.58 47.80
N CYS A 869 23.38 30.56 47.97
CA CYS A 869 22.48 31.53 47.35
C CYS A 869 22.41 32.83 48.17
N LEU A 870 22.23 33.97 47.49
CA LEU A 870 22.22 35.29 48.13
C LEU A 870 20.92 36.05 47.86
N SER A 871 20.50 36.83 48.87
CA SER A 871 19.46 37.85 48.71
C SER A 871 19.97 39.09 47.97
N ASP A 872 19.05 39.97 47.60
CA ASP A 872 19.33 41.30 47.04
C ASP A 872 20.08 42.24 47.99
N ARG A 873 20.22 41.87 49.26
CA ARG A 873 21.07 42.56 50.24
C ARG A 873 22.37 41.82 50.52
N ASN A 874 22.75 40.91 49.63
CA ASN A 874 23.97 40.11 49.74
C ASN A 874 24.01 39.24 51.00
N CYS A 875 22.83 38.80 51.47
CA CYS A 875 22.72 37.94 52.65
C CYS A 875 22.57 36.49 52.21
N THR A 876 23.37 35.58 52.79
CA THR A 876 23.28 34.14 52.55
C THR A 876 21.94 33.59 53.01
N LEU A 877 21.30 32.79 52.18
CA LEU A 877 20.03 32.15 52.52
C LEU A 877 20.29 30.87 53.33
N SER A 878 19.32 30.43 54.11
CA SER A 878 19.40 29.19 54.85
C SER A 878 18.12 28.40 54.66
N ILE A 879 18.21 27.07 54.71
CA ILE A 879 17.07 26.18 54.56
C ILE A 879 16.89 25.31 55.79
N ALA A 880 15.64 25.11 56.20
CA ALA A 880 15.28 24.05 57.12
C ALA A 880 15.24 22.72 56.34
N LYS A 881 16.33 21.95 56.40
CA LYS A 881 16.47 20.68 55.66
C LYS A 881 15.34 19.71 56.03
N LYS A 882 14.69 19.14 55.03
CA LYS A 882 13.58 18.18 55.16
C LYS A 882 13.76 17.09 54.11
N SER A 883 13.72 15.82 54.52
CA SER A 883 13.79 14.71 53.57
C SER A 883 12.56 14.69 52.67
N ASN A 884 12.75 14.18 51.45
CA ASN A 884 11.68 13.95 50.48
C ASN A 884 12.02 12.72 49.62
N LEU A 885 11.14 12.32 48.68
CA LEU A 885 11.33 11.10 47.88
C LEU A 885 12.30 11.27 46.69
N LEU A 886 12.79 12.48 46.44
CA LEU A 886 13.67 12.79 45.32
C LEU A 886 15.12 12.85 45.80
N ASN A 887 16.04 12.29 45.02
CA ASN A 887 17.48 12.37 45.28
C ASN A 887 18.20 12.76 44.00
N PHE A 888 19.10 13.75 44.11
CA PHE A 888 19.96 14.19 43.02
C PHE A 888 21.41 14.20 43.46
N GLU A 889 22.32 13.94 42.53
CA GLU A 889 23.74 14.15 42.72
C GLU A 889 24.05 15.65 42.67
N GLY A 890 24.80 16.14 43.65
CA GLY A 890 25.37 17.49 43.72
C GLY A 890 26.89 17.43 43.90
N ILE A 891 27.54 18.58 43.84
CA ILE A 891 29.00 18.72 43.96
C ILE A 891 29.33 19.70 45.10
N LYS A 892 30.16 19.28 46.06
CA LYS A 892 30.73 20.14 47.12
C LYS A 892 32.22 20.34 46.90
N TYR A 893 32.74 21.47 47.36
CA TYR A 893 34.17 21.80 47.33
C TYR A 893 34.68 21.90 48.76
N LEU A 894 35.68 21.09 49.11
CA LEU A 894 36.25 21.03 50.46
C LEU A 894 37.67 21.60 50.46
N ASP A 895 38.02 22.46 51.41
CA ASP A 895 39.41 22.88 51.61
C ASP A 895 40.28 21.77 52.24
N GLY A 896 41.59 22.02 52.34
CA GLY A 896 42.53 21.10 53.01
C GLY A 896 42.22 20.80 54.49
N SER A 897 41.25 21.48 55.09
CA SER A 897 40.76 21.25 56.47
C SER A 897 39.39 20.53 56.50
N SER A 898 38.89 20.07 55.34
CA SER A 898 37.57 19.42 55.17
C SER A 898 36.36 20.33 55.41
N ASN A 899 36.53 21.66 55.35
CA ASN A 899 35.41 22.60 55.41
C ASN A 899 34.87 22.89 54.00
N GLU A 900 33.55 23.00 53.88
CA GLU A 900 32.89 23.39 52.62
C GLU A 900 33.22 24.85 52.28
N VAL A 901 33.72 25.10 51.07
CA VAL A 901 34.10 26.42 50.58
C VAL A 901 33.31 26.78 49.33
N ALA A 902 32.65 27.93 49.35
CA ALA A 902 31.99 28.48 48.17
C ALA A 902 33.05 28.90 47.12
N PRO A 903 32.87 28.58 45.82
CA PRO A 903 33.79 29.05 44.79
C PRO A 903 33.85 30.59 44.78
N LYS A 904 35.05 31.18 44.70
CA LYS A 904 35.18 32.61 44.37
C LYS A 904 34.76 32.79 42.92
N GLU A 905 33.68 33.53 42.67
CA GLU A 905 33.24 33.81 41.30
C GLU A 905 34.29 34.57 40.51
N VAL A 906 34.55 34.08 39.30
CA VAL A 906 35.34 34.73 38.26
C VAL A 906 34.62 36.02 37.88
N GLN A 907 35.31 37.16 37.90
CA GLN A 907 34.83 38.34 37.19
C GLN A 907 34.67 37.95 35.71
N ILE A 908 33.44 37.95 35.20
CA ILE A 908 33.16 37.71 33.78
C ILE A 908 33.92 38.78 32.99
N THR A 909 35.05 38.41 32.39
CA THR A 909 35.90 39.31 31.61
C THR A 909 35.66 39.19 30.11
N GLN A 910 34.93 38.16 29.67
CA GLN A 910 34.55 37.95 28.27
C GLN A 910 33.13 38.41 27.97
N ASN A 911 32.97 39.04 26.80
CA ASN A 911 31.66 39.39 26.24
C ASN A 911 30.78 38.13 26.08
N PRO A 912 29.48 38.20 26.42
CA PRO A 912 28.60 37.05 26.29
C PRO A 912 28.44 36.61 24.82
N ARG A 913 28.33 35.29 24.63
CA ARG A 913 28.21 34.66 23.32
C ARG A 913 26.85 33.97 23.16
N LEU A 914 26.11 34.30 22.11
CA LEU A 914 24.95 33.55 21.65
C LEU A 914 25.39 32.64 20.50
N ARG A 915 24.82 31.44 20.38
CA ARG A 915 25.02 30.59 19.20
C ARG A 915 23.70 30.37 18.50
N PHE A 916 23.65 30.68 17.20
CA PHE A 916 22.46 30.54 16.37
C PHE A 916 22.57 29.29 15.50
N PHE A 917 21.50 28.51 15.47
CA PHE A 917 21.30 27.39 14.58
C PHE A 917 20.25 27.80 13.56
N MET A 918 20.58 27.81 12.26
CA MET A 918 19.74 28.40 11.22
C MET A 918 19.48 27.36 10.15
N LYS A 919 18.21 27.10 9.81
CA LYS A 919 17.80 26.11 8.80
C LYS A 919 16.83 26.77 7.82
N SER A 920 16.64 26.21 6.63
CA SER A 920 15.60 26.68 5.69
C SER A 920 14.27 25.94 5.87
N ALA A 921 14.32 24.75 6.47
CA ALA A 921 13.18 23.90 6.76
C ALA A 921 13.46 23.07 8.02
N ALA A 922 12.40 22.73 8.78
CA ALA A 922 12.52 21.91 9.98
C ALA A 922 13.15 20.52 9.73
N SER A 923 13.09 20.03 8.48
CA SER A 923 13.69 18.76 8.04
C SER A 923 15.18 18.84 7.69
N GLN A 924 15.77 20.03 7.59
CA GLN A 924 17.18 20.23 7.28
C GLN A 924 18.04 19.90 8.53
N ARG A 925 19.06 19.05 8.38
CA ARG A 925 19.93 18.64 9.50
C ARG A 925 21.19 19.50 9.62
N ASP A 926 21.66 20.09 8.53
CA ASP A 926 22.77 21.04 8.47
C ASP A 926 22.31 22.47 8.75
N ASN A 927 23.20 23.26 9.37
CA ASN A 927 22.99 24.70 9.51
C ASN A 927 23.30 25.43 8.19
N MET A 928 22.44 26.38 7.83
CA MET A 928 22.57 27.22 6.65
C MET A 928 23.78 28.14 6.73
N HIS A 929 24.34 28.41 5.57
CA HIS A 929 25.39 29.41 5.38
C HIS A 929 24.81 30.83 5.45
N VAL A 930 25.24 31.63 6.43
CA VAL A 930 24.75 33.00 6.65
C VAL A 930 25.62 34.00 5.89
N ALA A 931 25.33 34.19 4.60
CA ALA A 931 26.07 35.12 3.74
C ALA A 931 25.50 36.55 3.72
N ILE A 932 24.20 36.73 4.01
CA ILE A 932 23.53 38.04 4.03
C ILE A 932 22.60 38.10 5.23
N TYR A 933 22.76 39.12 6.08
CA TYR A 933 21.90 39.36 7.24
C TYR A 933 21.70 40.86 7.45
N SER A 934 20.72 41.24 8.27
CA SER A 934 20.56 42.65 8.67
C SER A 934 20.33 42.80 10.17
N ILE A 935 20.90 43.87 10.73
CA ILE A 935 20.70 44.28 12.12
C ILE A 935 20.03 45.64 12.10
N ASN A 936 18.87 45.74 12.74
CA ASN A 936 18.11 46.97 12.89
C ASN A 936 17.76 47.71 11.58
N GLY A 937 17.72 46.97 10.46
CA GLY A 937 17.44 47.46 9.11
C GLY A 937 18.68 47.68 8.25
N THR A 938 19.89 47.57 8.81
CA THR A 938 21.16 47.70 8.09
C THR A 938 21.63 46.34 7.60
N GLU A 939 21.81 46.17 6.29
CA GLU A 939 22.23 44.91 5.65
C GLU A 939 23.76 44.74 5.63
N TYR A 940 24.22 43.52 5.89
CA TYR A 940 25.62 43.08 5.89
C TYR A 940 25.78 41.88 4.95
N LYS A 941 26.88 41.85 4.19
CA LYS A 941 27.19 40.79 3.21
C LYS A 941 28.57 40.19 3.50
N GLU A 942 28.59 38.90 3.82
CA GLU A 942 29.79 38.12 4.14
C GLU A 942 29.90 36.95 3.14
N PRO A 943 30.67 37.08 2.05
CA PRO A 943 30.71 36.10 0.95
C PRO A 943 31.09 34.67 1.38
N ASN A 944 31.90 34.55 2.43
CA ASN A 944 32.35 33.27 2.99
C ASN A 944 31.49 32.77 4.17
N GLY A 945 30.41 33.48 4.47
CA GLY A 945 29.48 33.21 5.57
C GLY A 945 30.00 33.72 6.91
N ALA A 946 29.15 34.46 7.63
CA ALA A 946 29.50 35.01 8.93
C ALA A 946 29.82 33.90 9.93
N ASP A 947 31.02 33.93 10.51
CA ASP A 947 31.40 33.08 11.65
C ASP A 947 30.89 33.68 12.96
N GLU A 948 31.04 35.01 13.10
CA GLU A 948 30.67 35.78 14.28
C GLU A 948 30.03 37.11 13.86
N ILE A 949 28.98 37.52 14.57
CA ILE A 949 28.26 38.77 14.39
C ILE A 949 28.26 39.50 15.73
N VAL A 950 28.79 40.72 15.80
CA VAL A 950 28.86 41.49 17.05
C VAL A 950 27.73 42.52 17.11
N LEU A 951 26.87 42.40 18.12
CA LEU A 951 25.85 43.40 18.46
C LEU A 951 26.48 44.44 19.39
N LYS A 952 26.58 45.69 18.94
CA LYS A 952 27.12 46.80 19.73
C LYS A 952 26.02 47.48 20.52
N GLU A 953 26.33 47.92 21.74
CA GLU A 953 25.38 48.66 22.60
C GLU A 953 24.78 49.89 21.91
N SER A 954 25.57 50.58 21.07
CA SER A 954 25.14 51.76 20.32
C SER A 954 24.00 51.48 19.34
N ASP A 955 23.87 50.23 18.91
CA ASP A 955 22.91 49.83 17.89
C ASP A 955 21.59 49.40 18.53
N ALA A 956 21.55 49.22 19.86
CA ALA A 956 20.39 48.78 20.60
C ALA A 956 19.25 49.80 20.57
N LYS A 957 18.01 49.33 20.38
CA LYS A 957 16.80 50.15 20.44
C LYS A 957 16.02 49.84 21.72
N ASP A 958 15.08 50.71 22.08
CA ASP A 958 14.10 50.38 23.11
C ASP A 958 13.12 49.31 22.59
N VAL A 959 12.60 48.45 23.47
CA VAL A 959 11.68 47.37 23.11
C VAL A 959 10.46 47.92 22.40
N SER A 960 10.25 47.48 21.16
CA SER A 960 9.24 48.06 20.26
C SER A 960 7.85 47.47 20.48
N ASP A 961 7.76 46.24 20.98
CA ASP A 961 6.50 45.58 21.33
C ASP A 961 5.96 46.10 22.68
N LYS A 962 4.82 46.79 22.63
CA LYS A 962 4.17 47.39 23.82
C LYS A 962 3.67 46.35 24.82
N ALA A 963 3.22 45.19 24.36
CA ALA A 963 2.71 44.13 25.23
C ALA A 963 3.87 43.43 25.95
N LEU A 964 4.94 43.12 25.22
CA LEU A 964 6.18 42.60 25.81
C LEU A 964 6.80 43.60 26.78
N LEU A 965 6.89 44.88 26.41
CA LEU A 965 7.42 45.92 27.29
C LEU A 965 6.60 46.03 28.58
N LYS A 966 5.26 45.90 28.50
CA LYS A 966 4.40 45.87 29.69
C LYS A 966 4.71 44.65 30.57
N LEU A 967 4.83 43.46 29.99
CA LEU A 967 5.18 42.21 30.68
C LEU A 967 6.56 42.28 31.35
N LEU A 968 7.56 42.82 30.65
CA LEU A 968 8.90 43.05 31.18
C LEU A 968 8.85 44.03 32.35
N ASN A 969 8.09 45.13 32.25
CA ASN A 969 7.93 46.08 33.36
C ASN A 969 7.18 45.49 34.56
N GLU A 970 6.22 44.58 34.34
CA GLU A 970 5.48 43.89 35.40
C GLU A 970 6.38 42.88 36.15
N ASN A 971 7.21 42.13 35.41
CA ASN A 971 8.12 41.11 35.96
C ASN A 971 9.43 41.69 36.51
N PHE A 972 9.95 42.76 35.91
CA PHE A 972 11.20 43.45 36.26
C PHE A 972 10.90 44.88 36.73
N LYS A 973 10.20 45.00 37.86
CA LYS A 973 9.76 46.29 38.41
C LYS A 973 10.96 47.21 38.71
N THR A 974 10.99 48.34 38.00
CA THR A 974 11.90 49.44 38.31
C THR A 974 11.44 50.12 39.60
N THR A 975 12.31 50.18 40.60
CA THR A 975 12.06 50.85 41.90
C THR A 975 13.14 51.90 42.12
N SER A 976 13.01 52.72 43.17
CA SER A 976 14.03 53.71 43.55
C SER A 976 15.43 53.11 43.82
N GLN A 977 15.54 51.78 43.93
CA GLN A 977 16.80 51.06 44.18
C GLN A 977 17.18 50.05 43.09
N ARG A 978 16.34 49.81 42.08
CA ARG A 978 16.60 48.87 40.98
C ARG A 978 16.13 49.48 39.68
N LYS A 979 17.04 49.69 38.73
CA LYS A 979 16.70 50.11 37.37
C LYS A 979 17.04 48.98 36.42
N TYR A 980 16.09 48.60 35.57
CA TYR A 980 16.33 47.65 34.49
C TYR A 980 16.21 48.41 33.19
N GLU A 981 17.15 48.19 32.29
CA GLU A 981 17.09 48.68 30.93
C GLU A 981 16.75 47.51 30.00
N PHE A 982 15.81 47.74 29.08
CA PHE A 982 15.41 46.74 28.10
C PHE A 982 15.89 47.18 26.73
N LYS A 983 16.75 46.37 26.13
CA LYS A 983 17.36 46.66 24.83
C LYS A 983 16.95 45.62 23.79
N GLU A 984 16.55 46.08 22.62
CA GLU A 984 16.08 45.25 21.51
C GLU A 984 17.03 45.39 20.31
N TYR A 985 17.35 44.26 19.68
CA TYR A 985 17.95 44.19 18.35
C TYR A 985 17.04 43.43 17.42
N SER A 986 16.69 44.02 16.28
CA SER A 986 16.02 43.33 15.20
C SER A 986 17.06 42.66 14.31
N PHE A 987 17.15 41.34 14.37
CA PHE A 987 18.02 40.53 13.52
C PHE A 987 17.19 39.88 12.43
N LYS A 988 17.56 40.05 11.17
CA LYS A 988 16.87 39.44 10.03
C LYS A 988 17.83 38.67 9.14
N TYR A 989 17.41 37.48 8.76
CA TYR A 989 18.10 36.59 7.82
C TYR A 989 17.06 35.94 6.92
N GLY A 990 17.25 36.02 5.60
CA GLY A 990 16.24 35.55 4.64
C GLY A 990 14.88 36.22 4.86
N ALA A 991 13.82 35.41 5.01
CA ALA A 991 12.47 35.86 5.29
C ALA A 991 12.19 36.05 6.81
N ASP A 992 13.02 35.49 7.67
CA ASP A 992 12.79 35.44 9.11
C ASP A 992 13.33 36.68 9.83
N VAL A 993 12.53 37.22 10.75
CA VAL A 993 12.87 38.36 11.61
C VAL A 993 12.78 37.93 13.07
N PHE A 994 13.87 38.12 13.80
CA PHE A 994 13.98 37.86 15.23
C PHE A 994 14.15 39.17 15.99
N ARG A 995 13.49 39.30 17.13
CA ARG A 995 13.73 40.39 18.08
C ARG A 995 14.47 39.85 19.31
N LEU A 996 15.74 40.21 19.43
CA LEU A 996 16.59 39.83 20.54
C LEU A 996 16.47 40.89 21.64
N ASN A 997 15.77 40.53 22.71
CA ASN A 997 15.44 41.41 23.83
C ASN A 997 16.35 41.09 25.03
N PHE A 998 17.18 42.05 25.41
CA PHE A 998 18.13 41.94 26.51
C PHE A 998 17.65 42.75 27.71
N ILE A 999 17.55 42.08 28.86
CA ILE A 999 17.29 42.69 30.14
C ILE A 999 18.64 42.98 30.80
N LYS A 1000 18.93 44.28 30.97
CA LYS A 1000 20.17 44.77 31.57
C LYS A 1000 19.86 45.34 32.97
N PRO A 1001 20.34 44.69 34.04
CA PRO A 1001 20.20 45.23 35.37
C PRO A 1001 21.19 46.39 35.61
N GLU A 1002 20.69 47.58 35.99
CA GLU A 1002 21.48 48.72 36.45
C GLU A 1002 21.42 48.81 37.99
N TYR A 1003 22.38 48.16 38.68
CA TYR A 1003 22.63 48.40 40.10
C TYR A 1003 24.12 48.57 40.39
N LYS A 1004 24.51 49.53 41.23
CA LYS A 1004 25.91 49.73 41.64
C LYS A 1004 26.26 48.78 42.79
N SER A 1005 26.83 47.62 42.48
CA SER A 1005 27.43 46.73 43.49
C SER A 1005 28.81 47.26 43.92
N LYS A 1006 29.05 47.41 45.23
CA LYS A 1006 30.38 47.77 45.79
C LYS A 1006 31.40 46.61 45.75
N HIS A 1007 30.98 45.39 45.40
CA HIS A 1007 31.83 44.19 45.47
C HIS A 1007 31.94 43.41 44.14
N GLY A 1008 31.51 43.98 43.01
CA GLY A 1008 31.82 43.45 41.68
C GLY A 1008 31.14 42.15 41.26
N VAL A 1009 30.16 41.66 42.03
CA VAL A 1009 29.36 40.48 41.64
C VAL A 1009 28.29 40.91 40.62
N ASN A 1010 28.49 40.50 39.38
CA ASN A 1010 27.68 40.81 38.20
C ASN A 1010 26.84 39.57 37.86
N GLY A 1011 25.53 39.73 37.63
CA GLY A 1011 24.64 38.61 37.29
C GLY A 1011 25.14 37.73 36.13
N TYR A 1012 24.54 36.56 35.94
CA TYR A 1012 24.94 35.63 34.89
C TYR A 1012 24.12 35.81 33.61
N TYR A 1013 24.65 35.33 32.49
CA TYR A 1013 23.97 35.39 31.20
C TYR A 1013 23.10 34.15 31.00
N GLU A 1014 21.81 34.34 30.73
CA GLU A 1014 20.81 33.25 30.59
C GLU A 1014 19.70 33.60 29.60
N ARG A 1015 19.20 32.58 28.86
CA ARG A 1015 17.96 32.68 28.07
C ARG A 1015 16.80 32.43 29.02
N LEU A 1016 15.96 33.44 29.24
CA LEU A 1016 14.88 33.36 30.24
C LEU A 1016 13.58 32.77 29.67
N SER A 1017 13.22 33.18 28.45
CA SER A 1017 11.95 32.75 27.81
C SER A 1017 11.89 33.12 26.33
N GLU A 1018 10.89 32.59 25.66
CA GLU A 1018 10.44 32.99 24.32
C GLU A 1018 9.01 33.56 24.40
N TYR A 1019 8.76 34.66 23.69
CA TYR A 1019 7.46 35.33 23.63
C TYR A 1019 7.03 35.49 22.17
N GLU A 1020 6.01 34.73 21.78
CA GLU A 1020 5.52 34.70 20.39
C GLU A 1020 4.36 35.67 20.18
N ASN A 1021 4.51 36.53 19.17
CA ASN A 1021 3.49 37.38 18.53
C ASN A 1021 3.69 37.26 16.98
N ASP A 1022 3.27 38.23 16.16
CA ASP A 1022 3.54 38.25 14.69
C ASP A 1022 5.04 38.16 14.32
N VAL A 1023 5.94 38.33 15.29
CA VAL A 1023 7.40 38.21 15.19
C VAL A 1023 7.93 37.49 16.44
N ARG A 1024 8.92 36.59 16.31
CA ARG A 1024 9.52 35.89 17.47
C ARG A 1024 10.37 36.82 18.34
N ASN A 1025 10.07 36.87 19.64
CA ASN A 1025 10.87 37.61 20.63
C ASN A 1025 11.64 36.63 21.53
N LEU A 1026 12.97 36.71 21.47
CA LEU A 1026 13.87 35.94 22.34
C LEU A 1026 14.37 36.83 23.47
N ILE A 1027 14.19 36.38 24.72
CA ILE A 1027 14.45 37.21 25.92
C ILE A 1027 15.65 36.65 26.70
N PHE A 1028 16.64 37.52 26.92
CA PHE A 1028 17.91 37.19 27.57
C PHE A 1028 18.17 38.09 28.77
N LEU A 1029 18.69 37.52 29.85
CA LEU A 1029 19.25 38.27 30.98
C LEU A 1029 20.74 38.45 30.77
N THR A 1030 21.24 39.66 31.01
CA THR A 1030 22.66 39.99 30.84
C THR A 1030 23.34 40.35 32.16
N PRO A 1031 24.66 40.08 32.29
CA PRO A 1031 25.46 40.64 33.37
C PRO A 1031 25.41 42.18 33.36
N ASN A 1032 25.50 42.76 34.55
CA ASN A 1032 25.67 44.19 34.74
C ASN A 1032 26.95 44.67 34.03
N GLN A 1033 26.89 45.80 33.31
CA GLN A 1033 27.97 46.37 32.49
C GLN A 1033 28.32 45.64 31.17
N THR A 1034 27.51 44.69 30.69
CA THR A 1034 27.67 44.13 29.34
C THR A 1034 27.63 45.26 28.29
N LYS A 1035 28.68 45.35 27.46
CA LYS A 1035 28.81 46.34 26.36
C LYS A 1035 28.44 45.72 25.02
N ASP A 1036 29.18 44.69 24.58
CA ASP A 1036 28.93 44.05 23.28
C ASP A 1036 28.49 42.59 23.46
N ILE A 1037 27.64 42.10 22.56
CA ILE A 1037 27.15 40.71 22.55
C ILE A 1037 27.58 40.06 21.24
N THR A 1038 28.26 38.92 21.30
CA THR A 1038 28.73 38.22 20.10
C THR A 1038 27.80 37.06 19.76
N ILE A 1039 27.29 37.00 18.53
CA ILE A 1039 26.52 35.89 17.98
C ILE A 1039 27.45 35.03 17.13
N LYS A 1040 27.61 33.75 17.48
CA LYS A 1040 28.25 32.71 16.66
C LYS A 1040 27.23 32.04 15.78
N ILE A 1041 27.53 31.86 14.50
CA ILE A 1041 26.69 31.08 13.58
C ILE A 1041 27.17 29.63 13.59
N ALA A 1042 26.29 28.68 13.88
CA ALA A 1042 26.60 27.26 13.77
C ALA A 1042 26.77 26.87 12.30
N LYS A 1043 27.77 26.03 11.99
CA LYS A 1043 28.09 25.56 10.63
C LYS A 1043 28.06 24.03 10.62
N GLY A 1044 27.53 23.43 9.54
CA GLY A 1044 27.45 21.97 9.38
C GLY A 1044 26.37 21.29 10.24
N LEU A 1045 26.43 19.96 10.37
CA LEU A 1045 25.64 19.19 11.34
C LEU A 1045 26.25 19.39 12.74
N ASP A 1046 25.46 19.82 13.72
CA ASP A 1046 25.92 20.01 15.11
C ASP A 1046 25.12 19.06 16.03
N ALA A 1047 25.83 18.17 16.72
CA ALA A 1047 25.28 17.05 17.49
C ALA A 1047 24.66 17.43 18.85
N LYS A 1048 24.69 18.72 19.25
CA LYS A 1048 24.30 19.15 20.60
C LYS A 1048 22.79 19.40 20.84
N ILE A 1049 21.91 19.16 19.87
CA ILE A 1049 20.45 19.32 20.05
C ILE A 1049 19.72 18.02 19.70
N GLU A 1050 19.36 17.26 20.72
CA GLU A 1050 18.30 16.24 20.66
C GLU A 1050 16.94 16.90 20.94
N LYS A 1051 16.19 17.18 19.88
CA LYS A 1051 14.71 17.30 19.76
C LYS A 1051 14.34 18.26 18.63
N ASP A 1052 13.10 18.16 18.17
CA ASP A 1052 12.44 18.94 17.12
C ASP A 1052 12.62 20.47 17.26
N ALA A 1053 13.82 20.97 16.97
CA ALA A 1053 14.07 22.40 16.91
C ALA A 1053 13.43 22.97 15.63
N GLU A 1054 12.69 24.05 15.79
CA GLU A 1054 12.15 24.82 14.66
C GLU A 1054 13.26 25.36 13.75
N ILE A 1055 12.86 25.99 12.64
CA ILE A 1055 13.71 26.51 11.56
C ILE A 1055 14.90 27.36 12.08
N THR A 1056 14.83 27.95 13.29
CA THR A 1056 15.99 28.61 13.94
C THR A 1056 15.94 28.45 15.48
N ASP A 1057 17.06 28.10 16.13
CA ASP A 1057 17.19 28.03 17.60
C ASP A 1057 18.45 28.77 18.11
N VAL A 1058 18.45 29.20 19.37
CA VAL A 1058 19.52 30.00 20.00
C VAL A 1058 19.93 29.44 21.36
N VAL A 1059 21.22 29.13 21.51
CA VAL A 1059 21.81 28.64 22.76
C VAL A 1059 22.77 29.70 23.33
N VAL A 1060 22.72 29.89 24.65
CA VAL A 1060 23.69 30.72 25.37
C VAL A 1060 24.99 29.95 25.56
N LEU A 1061 26.09 30.52 25.09
CA LEU A 1061 27.44 30.09 25.45
C LEU A 1061 27.94 31.04 26.54
N GLN A 1062 28.09 30.55 27.77
CA GLN A 1062 28.69 31.37 28.84
C GLN A 1062 30.15 31.68 28.46
N GLY A 1063 30.49 32.97 28.36
CA GLY A 1063 31.87 33.43 28.24
C GLY A 1063 32.58 33.22 29.58
N LEU A 1064 33.72 32.54 29.56
CA LEU A 1064 34.61 32.39 30.72
C LEU A 1064 35.37 33.69 30.97
#